data_AF-A0A1Y3QK71-F1
#
_entry.id   AF-A0A1Y3QK71-F1
#
_cell.length_a   1.000
_cell.length_b   1.000
_cell.length_c   1.000
_cell.angle_alpha   90.00
_cell.angle_beta   90.00
_cell.angle_gamma   90.00
#
_symmetry.space_group_name_H-M   'P 1'
#
loop_
_entity.id
_entity.type
_entity.pdbx_description
1 polymer ?
#
loop_
_entity_poly.entity_id
_entity_poly.type
_entity_poly.pdbx_seq_one_letter_code
_entity_poly.pdbx_strand_id
1 'polypeptide(L)'
;MDLMHRWNRKVAVLRALISFMLAAALMLPAPVAVRAAEAEAPASAAGAGAPLTPEAAEEFLDAFFASEQAKPGYVGAAVVIVKDGRIVAQKGYGFANAERGEPVDPAGTVFRLASVSKSFTAVAILQLAEQGKIDLGADIREYLPDLEFDNPFGVPVTVKDLLLHRSGFEVRDPQVEDMHSDLDLFVAMEDFVRERMPPVVRRPGSAYMYDNFAYLLLGLIVQNVSGQPYEQYMREHVFEPLGMTDSGFELKGEFLERLATAYDAAGQPIPPYAFLPTIMPHGGMLSTAEDMGKFMLAFLSGGEAPGGGRILSPESVAEMGVYRHALHPRLPETTYGFETPFQLPLAGSSDKVLAKLGDLPGSSVMLLLIPEEKTGVFFVANKSGALRELFYVGFMATFFPALAAPAELPAFEPASPEELAKLAGVYADLRIRNLVSRVEVNEDGTLTLSDALFGPRVLRQIGDGLFVDNLTQRFTAFGTDETDGVVYMNEPFLNPLGYARMGDEPSGYADVDAAGAYAPYILALQSLGLFPNEPGLRFEPDRPVTRAELVYDLLRISNLEGSQTDTYAFADIAGHPLASYVQRAYEMGMVIGDGRGNFAPDRPAARQEAAVMIWNIYRLMFPEELFADIPLADGTASWAEAAVRMMAGLGLHGPEVTLTEGGAVDFRSQALLTREEEAAFLYQLMFQPVNQIVAQLMAQKQAAVPEAGEN
;
A
#
# COMPACT_ATOMS: atom_id res chain seq x y z
N MET A 1 31.64 19.57 8.25
CA MET A 1 31.29 18.18 8.63
C MET A 1 29.87 18.07 9.18
N ASP A 2 29.43 18.95 10.07
CA ASP A 2 28.08 18.89 10.68
C ASP A 2 26.92 19.16 9.70
N LEU A 3 27.08 20.09 8.74
CA LEU A 3 26.10 20.30 7.66
C LEU A 3 25.97 19.11 6.70
N MET A 4 27.07 18.43 6.37
CA MET A 4 27.08 17.23 5.50
C MET A 4 26.47 16.02 6.22
N HIS A 5 26.61 15.89 7.54
CA HIS A 5 25.92 14.86 8.32
C HIS A 5 24.42 15.14 8.48
N ARG A 6 24.02 16.41 8.66
CA ARG A 6 22.60 16.80 8.64
C ARG A 6 21.98 16.62 7.24
N TRP A 7 22.72 16.90 6.19
CA TRP A 7 22.31 16.66 4.80
C TRP A 7 22.21 15.17 4.48
N ASN A 8 23.17 14.33 4.90
CA ASN A 8 23.09 12.88 4.74
C ASN A 8 21.97 12.23 5.57
N ARG A 9 21.64 12.75 6.76
CA ARG A 9 20.47 12.30 7.53
C ARG A 9 19.14 12.72 6.88
N LYS A 10 19.04 13.96 6.38
CA LYS A 10 17.83 14.44 5.68
C LYS A 10 17.63 13.78 4.31
N VAL A 11 18.71 13.51 3.58
CA VAL A 11 18.71 12.72 2.33
C VAL A 11 18.45 11.23 2.62
N ALA A 12 18.87 10.69 3.76
CA ALA A 12 18.48 9.34 4.20
C ALA A 12 17.00 9.26 4.61
N VAL A 13 16.43 10.31 5.20
CA VAL A 13 15.00 10.39 5.52
C VAL A 13 14.15 10.63 4.26
N LEU A 14 14.62 11.43 3.31
CA LEU A 14 13.95 11.60 2.01
C LEU A 14 14.08 10.33 1.15
N ARG A 15 15.24 9.66 1.18
CA ARG A 15 15.39 8.31 0.64
C ARG A 15 14.53 7.30 1.40
N ALA A 16 14.33 7.41 2.70
CA ALA A 16 13.44 6.52 3.44
C ALA A 16 11.95 6.79 3.14
N LEU A 17 11.52 8.03 2.95
CA LEU A 17 10.15 8.39 2.55
C LEU A 17 9.87 7.97 1.10
N ILE A 18 10.83 8.21 0.21
CA ILE A 18 10.79 7.73 -1.17
C ILE A 18 10.93 6.21 -1.21
N SER A 19 11.74 5.58 -0.37
CA SER A 19 11.89 4.12 -0.27
C SER A 19 10.81 3.46 0.60
N PHE A 20 9.93 4.18 1.28
CA PHE A 20 8.76 3.61 1.97
C PHE A 20 7.53 3.67 1.05
N MET A 21 7.37 4.78 0.30
CA MET A 21 6.39 4.85 -0.79
C MET A 21 6.83 3.99 -2.00
N LEU A 22 8.12 3.97 -2.35
CA LEU A 22 8.67 2.97 -3.27
C LEU A 22 8.85 1.61 -2.61
N ALA A 23 8.93 1.39 -1.29
CA ALA A 23 8.83 0.02 -0.79
C ALA A 23 7.40 -0.48 -0.93
N ALA A 24 6.38 0.34 -0.71
CA ALA A 24 5.00 -0.06 -1.02
C ALA A 24 4.82 -0.33 -2.54
N ALA A 25 5.47 0.45 -3.41
CA ALA A 25 5.39 0.28 -4.88
C ALA A 25 6.44 -0.66 -5.52
N LEU A 26 7.54 -1.01 -4.82
CA LEU A 26 8.62 -1.96 -5.22
C LEU A 26 8.59 -3.26 -4.39
N MET A 27 7.71 -3.37 -3.39
CA MET A 27 7.28 -4.66 -2.84
C MET A 27 6.25 -5.34 -3.75
N LEU A 28 5.78 -4.63 -4.79
CA LEU A 28 5.41 -5.32 -6.01
C LEU A 28 6.69 -6.01 -6.50
N PRO A 29 6.72 -7.36 -6.59
CA PRO A 29 7.82 -7.99 -7.29
C PRO A 29 7.96 -7.26 -8.63
N ALA A 30 9.19 -6.85 -9.00
CA ALA A 30 9.49 -6.63 -10.41
C ALA A 30 8.75 -7.72 -11.15
N PRO A 31 7.92 -7.43 -12.18
CA PRO A 31 7.08 -8.44 -12.79
C PRO A 31 8.02 -9.59 -12.97
N VAL A 32 7.78 -10.66 -12.20
CA VAL A 32 8.32 -11.93 -12.60
C VAL A 32 7.59 -12.00 -13.90
N ALA A 33 8.29 -11.64 -14.98
CA ALA A 33 8.15 -12.33 -16.20
C ALA A 33 8.34 -13.77 -15.73
N VAL A 34 7.22 -14.36 -15.31
CA VAL A 34 6.65 -15.47 -15.99
C VAL A 34 6.68 -15.00 -17.46
N ARG A 35 7.89 -15.01 -18.06
CA ARG A 35 8.08 -15.81 -19.23
C ARG A 35 7.23 -17.00 -18.88
N ALA A 36 6.11 -17.09 -19.57
CA ALA A 36 5.69 -18.37 -20.05
C ALA A 36 6.94 -18.97 -20.71
N ALA A 37 7.87 -19.47 -19.90
CA ALA A 37 8.29 -20.81 -20.07
C ALA A 37 6.95 -21.51 -20.26
N GLU A 38 6.75 -21.99 -21.47
CA GLU A 38 6.18 -23.30 -21.67
C GLU A 38 6.93 -24.31 -20.74
N ALA A 39 6.92 -24.09 -19.43
CA ALA A 39 6.59 -25.13 -18.51
C ALA A 39 5.19 -25.47 -18.97
N GLU A 40 5.08 -26.53 -19.76
CA GLU A 40 3.87 -27.32 -19.79
C GLU A 40 3.40 -27.36 -18.34
N ALA A 41 2.39 -26.54 -18.01
CA ALA A 41 1.59 -26.80 -16.84
C ALA A 41 1.25 -28.27 -17.02
N PRO A 42 1.65 -29.18 -16.10
CA PRO A 42 1.22 -30.54 -16.24
C PRO A 42 -0.29 -30.41 -16.37
N ALA A 43 -0.82 -30.86 -17.50
CA ALA A 43 -2.24 -31.03 -17.70
C ALA A 43 -2.65 -32.08 -16.67
N SER A 44 -2.80 -31.65 -15.42
CA SER A 44 -3.12 -32.46 -14.29
C SER A 44 -4.59 -32.25 -14.10
N ALA A 45 -5.34 -33.30 -14.40
CA ALA A 45 -6.70 -33.52 -13.99
C ALA A 45 -6.99 -32.84 -12.65
N ALA A 46 -8.19 -32.27 -12.51
CA ALA A 46 -8.77 -31.88 -11.23
C ALA A 46 -8.71 -33.08 -10.26
N GLY A 47 -7.59 -33.20 -9.56
CA GLY A 47 -7.27 -34.25 -8.62
C GLY A 47 -7.45 -33.74 -7.21
N ALA A 48 -7.80 -34.63 -6.29
CA ALA A 48 -7.71 -34.32 -4.87
C ALA A 48 -6.27 -33.87 -4.55
N GLY A 49 -6.13 -32.79 -3.78
CA GLY A 49 -4.82 -32.31 -3.31
C GLY A 49 -4.04 -33.38 -2.57
N ALA A 50 -2.73 -33.18 -2.43
CA ALA A 50 -1.92 -34.07 -1.60
C ALA A 50 -2.51 -34.09 -0.16
N PRO A 51 -2.59 -35.25 0.49
CA PRO A 51 -3.05 -35.30 1.88
C PRO A 51 -2.06 -34.54 2.77
N LEU A 52 -2.57 -33.62 3.59
CA LEU A 52 -1.76 -32.86 4.56
C LEU A 52 -1.46 -33.72 5.81
N THR A 53 -0.61 -34.74 5.63
CA THR A 53 -0.06 -35.53 6.75
C THR A 53 1.17 -34.83 7.34
N PRO A 54 1.62 -35.19 8.56
CA PRO A 54 2.87 -34.65 9.11
C PRO A 54 4.07 -34.82 8.16
N GLU A 55 4.23 -35.99 7.55
CA GLU A 55 5.35 -36.29 6.65
C GLU A 55 5.29 -35.43 5.39
N ALA A 56 4.11 -35.29 4.78
CA ALA A 56 3.93 -34.45 3.59
C ALA A 56 4.12 -32.96 3.89
N ALA A 57 3.69 -32.51 5.07
CA ALA A 57 3.89 -31.14 5.53
C ALA A 57 5.39 -30.85 5.72
N GLU A 58 6.13 -31.72 6.41
CA GLU A 58 7.57 -31.56 6.61
C GLU A 58 8.36 -31.60 5.29
N GLU A 59 8.01 -32.52 4.38
CA GLU A 59 8.62 -32.63 3.05
C GLU A 59 8.39 -31.36 2.22
N PHE A 60 7.15 -30.84 2.22
CA PHE A 60 6.83 -29.58 1.54
C PHE A 60 7.65 -28.42 2.10
N LEU A 61 7.73 -28.28 3.43
CA LEU A 61 8.50 -27.20 4.06
C LEU A 61 9.99 -27.30 3.70
N ASP A 62 10.58 -28.49 3.80
CA ASP A 62 12.00 -28.69 3.47
C ASP A 62 12.29 -28.42 1.99
N ALA A 63 11.43 -28.88 1.08
CA ALA A 63 11.56 -28.61 -0.34
C ALA A 63 11.41 -27.11 -0.65
N PHE A 64 10.44 -26.44 -0.02
CA PHE A 64 10.21 -25.01 -0.20
C PHE A 64 11.44 -24.20 0.26
N PHE A 65 11.90 -24.39 1.50
CA PHE A 65 13.03 -23.61 2.04
C PHE A 65 14.39 -23.99 1.45
N ALA A 66 14.51 -25.16 0.81
CA ALA A 66 15.68 -25.56 0.02
C ALA A 66 15.66 -25.04 -1.43
N SER A 67 14.55 -24.48 -1.91
CA SER A 67 14.42 -23.97 -3.27
C SER A 67 15.26 -22.72 -3.52
N GLU A 68 15.70 -22.54 -4.77
CA GLU A 68 16.46 -21.35 -5.19
C GLU A 68 15.62 -20.07 -5.12
N GLN A 69 14.29 -20.18 -5.22
CA GLN A 69 13.38 -19.04 -5.07
C GLN A 69 13.24 -18.60 -3.60
N ALA A 70 13.20 -19.55 -2.65
CA ALA A 70 12.98 -19.23 -1.25
C ALA A 70 14.25 -18.77 -0.52
N LYS A 71 15.41 -19.38 -0.80
CA LYS A 71 16.69 -19.11 -0.10
C LYS A 71 17.04 -17.62 0.05
N PRO A 72 16.87 -16.76 -0.98
CA PRO A 72 17.17 -15.33 -0.84
C PRO A 72 16.15 -14.56 0.01
N GLY A 73 14.97 -15.13 0.25
CA GLY A 73 13.83 -14.47 0.87
C GLY A 73 13.84 -14.44 2.40
N TYR A 74 14.77 -15.14 3.06
CA TYR A 74 14.86 -15.17 4.53
C TYR A 74 16.31 -15.19 5.02
N VAL A 75 16.51 -14.73 6.25
CA VAL A 75 17.72 -15.05 7.04
C VAL A 75 17.37 -16.13 8.06
N GLY A 76 16.20 -15.99 8.68
CA GLY A 76 15.52 -16.98 9.49
C GLY A 76 14.01 -16.95 9.25
N ALA A 77 13.37 -18.11 9.38
CA ALA A 77 11.93 -18.25 9.29
C ALA A 77 11.41 -19.35 10.22
N ALA A 78 10.18 -19.20 10.71
CA ALA A 78 9.47 -20.24 11.44
C ALA A 78 8.09 -20.49 10.80
N VAL A 79 7.69 -21.75 10.74
CA VAL A 79 6.39 -22.17 10.23
C VAL A 79 5.77 -23.19 11.19
N VAL A 80 4.50 -23.00 11.53
CA VAL A 80 3.67 -24.03 12.18
C VAL A 80 2.44 -24.29 11.32
N ILE A 81 2.10 -25.57 11.16
CA ILE A 81 0.93 -26.05 10.43
C ILE A 81 0.10 -26.89 11.40
N VAL A 82 -1.18 -26.58 11.50
CA VAL A 82 -2.15 -27.35 12.27
C VAL A 82 -3.20 -27.96 11.32
N LYS A 83 -3.60 -29.19 11.60
CA LYS A 83 -4.64 -29.90 10.85
C LYS A 83 -5.39 -30.84 11.80
N ASP A 84 -6.70 -30.85 11.71
CA ASP A 84 -7.57 -31.78 12.45
C ASP A 84 -7.30 -31.79 13.97
N GLY A 85 -7.17 -30.61 14.56
CA GLY A 85 -7.04 -30.43 16.01
C GLY A 85 -5.65 -30.74 16.59
N ARG A 86 -4.61 -30.84 15.75
CA ARG A 86 -3.22 -31.03 16.20
C ARG A 86 -2.22 -30.27 15.32
N ILE A 87 -1.03 -30.03 15.86
CA ILE A 87 0.14 -29.58 15.07
C ILE A 87 0.60 -30.76 14.20
N VAL A 88 0.75 -30.51 12.90
CA VAL A 88 1.26 -31.50 11.93
C VAL A 88 2.68 -31.17 11.46
N ALA A 89 3.11 -29.92 11.51
CA ALA A 89 4.50 -29.53 11.33
C ALA A 89 4.82 -28.27 12.13
N GLN A 90 6.04 -28.17 12.66
CA GLN A 90 6.55 -27.00 13.36
C GLN A 90 8.06 -26.94 13.14
N LYS A 91 8.53 -26.01 12.28
CA LYS A 91 9.91 -25.98 11.82
C LYS A 91 10.49 -24.58 11.79
N GLY A 92 11.77 -24.50 12.12
CA GLY A 92 12.61 -23.31 12.04
C GLY A 92 13.66 -23.49 10.96
N TYR A 93 13.89 -22.45 10.17
CA TYR A 93 14.86 -22.42 9.07
C TYR A 93 15.78 -21.22 9.26
N GLY A 94 17.06 -21.40 8.93
CA GLY A 94 18.06 -20.32 9.04
C GLY A 94 18.29 -19.87 10.48
N PHE A 95 18.51 -18.56 10.66
CA PHE A 95 19.00 -17.98 11.91
C PHE A 95 18.07 -16.93 12.49
N ALA A 96 17.76 -17.04 13.78
CA ALA A 96 17.16 -15.98 14.58
C ALA A 96 18.15 -14.79 14.71
N ASN A 97 19.45 -15.09 14.80
CA ASN A 97 20.53 -14.12 14.72
C ASN A 97 21.70 -14.71 13.93
N ALA A 98 21.92 -14.21 12.71
CA ALA A 98 22.96 -14.74 11.81
C ALA A 98 24.39 -14.42 12.28
N GLU A 99 24.61 -13.29 12.97
CA GLU A 99 25.95 -12.93 13.47
C GLU A 99 26.38 -13.85 14.61
N ARG A 100 25.44 -14.23 15.48
CA ARG A 100 25.67 -15.16 16.60
C ARG A 100 25.55 -16.63 16.19
N GLY A 101 25.11 -16.92 14.97
CA GLY A 101 24.84 -18.27 14.49
C GLY A 101 23.70 -18.97 15.24
N GLU A 102 22.76 -18.20 15.79
CA GLU A 102 21.64 -18.74 16.56
C GLU A 102 20.54 -19.22 15.62
N PRO A 103 20.23 -20.53 15.60
CA PRO A 103 19.19 -21.06 14.74
C PRO A 103 17.82 -20.55 15.17
N VAL A 104 16.88 -20.49 14.22
CA VAL A 104 15.47 -20.28 14.58
C VAL A 104 14.95 -21.50 15.33
N ASP A 105 14.44 -21.28 16.54
CA ASP A 105 13.69 -22.24 17.32
C ASP A 105 12.20 -21.85 17.29
N PRO A 106 11.30 -22.64 16.68
CA PRO A 106 9.88 -22.32 16.61
C PRO A 106 9.18 -22.15 17.97
N ALA A 107 9.69 -22.80 19.02
CA ALA A 107 9.16 -22.70 20.38
C ALA A 107 9.80 -21.55 21.16
N GLY A 108 11.09 -21.30 20.93
CA GLY A 108 11.88 -20.32 21.70
C GLY A 108 12.03 -18.94 21.05
N THR A 109 12.13 -18.84 19.73
CA THR A 109 12.38 -17.58 19.04
C THR A 109 11.13 -16.71 18.99
N VAL A 110 11.24 -15.50 19.56
CA VAL A 110 10.17 -14.49 19.53
C VAL A 110 10.28 -13.69 18.23
N PHE A 111 9.14 -13.47 17.58
CA PHE A 111 9.02 -12.62 16.41
C PHE A 111 8.04 -11.48 16.66
N ARG A 112 8.13 -10.43 15.83
CA ARG A 112 7.10 -9.39 15.74
C ARG A 112 6.00 -9.88 14.82
N LEU A 113 4.76 -9.73 15.23
CA LEU A 113 3.60 -10.26 14.51
C LEU A 113 2.88 -9.22 13.65
N ALA A 114 3.31 -7.95 13.73
CA ALA A 114 2.76 -6.90 12.89
C ALA A 114 1.21 -6.92 12.93
N SER A 115 0.57 -6.79 11.77
CA SER A 115 -0.88 -6.74 11.65
C SER A 115 -1.64 -8.02 12.04
N VAL A 116 -0.98 -9.16 12.29
CA VAL A 116 -1.65 -10.33 12.92
C VAL A 116 -2.22 -9.98 14.30
N SER A 117 -1.66 -8.97 14.97
CA SER A 117 -2.18 -8.39 16.23
C SER A 117 -3.67 -8.01 16.16
N LYS A 118 -4.17 -7.64 14.96
CA LYS A 118 -5.57 -7.23 14.74
C LYS A 118 -6.56 -8.38 14.99
N SER A 119 -6.20 -9.61 14.62
CA SER A 119 -7.06 -10.77 14.88
C SER A 119 -7.28 -10.97 16.38
N PHE A 120 -6.25 -10.72 17.19
CA PHE A 120 -6.32 -10.78 18.65
C PHE A 120 -7.08 -9.60 19.27
N THR A 121 -6.92 -8.39 18.72
CA THR A 121 -7.74 -7.24 19.12
C THR A 121 -9.22 -7.50 18.86
N ALA A 122 -9.56 -8.11 17.72
CA ALA A 122 -10.93 -8.48 17.38
C ALA A 122 -11.50 -9.53 18.36
N VAL A 123 -10.70 -10.50 18.81
CA VAL A 123 -11.09 -11.44 19.88
C VAL A 123 -11.48 -10.68 21.14
N ALA A 124 -10.66 -9.73 21.60
CA ALA A 124 -10.95 -8.95 22.81
C ALA A 124 -12.24 -8.13 22.70
N ILE A 125 -12.48 -7.50 21.54
CA ILE A 125 -13.72 -6.77 21.27
C ILE A 125 -14.94 -7.69 21.34
N LEU A 126 -14.86 -8.86 20.71
CA LEU A 126 -15.98 -9.82 20.71
C LEU A 126 -16.19 -10.45 22.08
N GLN A 127 -15.15 -10.68 22.88
CA GLN A 127 -15.29 -11.11 24.28
C GLN A 127 -16.10 -10.10 25.10
N LEU A 128 -15.81 -8.80 24.94
CA LEU A 128 -16.54 -7.75 25.63
C LEU A 128 -17.97 -7.59 25.08
N ALA A 129 -18.18 -7.86 23.79
CA ALA A 129 -19.51 -7.90 23.19
C ALA A 129 -20.36 -9.08 23.71
N GLU A 130 -19.79 -10.28 23.85
CA GLU A 130 -20.46 -11.44 24.47
C GLU A 130 -20.90 -11.16 25.91
N GLN A 131 -20.11 -10.35 26.63
CA GLN A 131 -20.41 -9.92 27.99
C GLN A 131 -21.49 -8.81 28.04
N GLY A 132 -21.98 -8.33 26.89
CA GLY A 132 -22.92 -7.22 26.78
C GLY A 132 -22.32 -5.86 27.14
N LYS A 133 -20.98 -5.73 27.16
CA LYS A 133 -20.27 -4.49 27.49
C LYS A 133 -20.00 -3.62 26.27
N ILE A 134 -19.95 -4.22 25.08
CA ILE A 134 -19.82 -3.53 23.80
C ILE A 134 -20.97 -3.93 22.89
N ASP A 135 -21.71 -2.94 22.39
CA ASP A 135 -22.52 -3.07 21.19
C ASP A 135 -21.67 -2.70 19.96
N LEU A 136 -21.55 -3.63 19.01
CA LEU A 136 -20.80 -3.42 17.78
C LEU A 136 -21.41 -2.32 16.90
N GLY A 137 -22.71 -2.06 17.01
CA GLY A 137 -23.42 -1.02 16.26
C GLY A 137 -23.42 0.36 16.93
N ALA A 138 -22.88 0.48 18.15
CA ALA A 138 -22.84 1.75 18.87
C ALA A 138 -21.75 2.69 18.32
N ASP A 139 -21.96 3.99 18.49
CA ASP A 139 -20.96 5.03 18.21
C ASP A 139 -19.73 4.82 19.11
N ILE A 140 -18.53 4.90 18.56
CA ILE A 140 -17.28 4.74 19.31
C ILE A 140 -17.13 5.76 20.44
N ARG A 141 -17.80 6.92 20.35
CA ARG A 141 -17.82 7.95 21.41
C ARG A 141 -18.45 7.47 22.71
N GLU A 142 -19.30 6.44 22.67
CA GLU A 142 -19.85 5.85 23.90
C GLU A 142 -18.78 5.19 24.77
N TYR A 143 -17.70 4.71 24.15
CA TYR A 143 -16.57 4.05 24.82
C TYR A 143 -15.33 4.96 24.95
N LEU A 144 -15.29 6.05 24.17
CA LEU A 144 -14.23 7.05 24.12
C LEU A 144 -14.80 8.47 24.35
N PRO A 145 -15.46 8.75 25.48
CA PRO A 145 -16.24 9.98 25.67
C PRO A 145 -15.42 11.27 25.66
N ASP A 146 -14.13 11.20 25.98
CA ASP A 146 -13.22 12.36 25.99
C ASP A 146 -12.48 12.56 24.65
N LEU A 147 -12.82 11.76 23.61
CA LEU A 147 -12.18 11.84 22.30
C LEU A 147 -12.98 12.73 21.35
N GLU A 148 -12.41 13.87 21.00
CA GLU A 148 -12.95 14.82 20.05
C GLU A 148 -12.41 14.53 18.64
N PHE A 149 -13.29 14.47 17.64
CA PHE A 149 -12.92 14.40 16.21
C PHE A 149 -14.03 14.96 15.33
N ASP A 150 -13.63 15.56 14.19
CA ASP A 150 -14.58 16.08 13.21
C ASP A 150 -15.21 14.94 12.39
N ASN A 151 -16.53 15.01 12.23
CA ASN A 151 -17.31 14.10 11.41
C ASN A 151 -18.45 14.86 10.70
N PRO A 152 -18.23 15.30 9.45
CA PRO A 152 -19.19 16.12 8.72
C PRO A 152 -20.34 15.32 8.10
N PHE A 153 -20.35 13.98 8.20
CA PHE A 153 -21.29 13.12 7.46
C PHE A 153 -22.62 12.87 8.18
N GLY A 154 -22.77 13.33 9.43
CA GLY A 154 -24.02 13.18 10.20
C GLY A 154 -24.39 11.74 10.54
N VAL A 155 -23.47 10.78 10.33
CA VAL A 155 -23.61 9.37 10.71
C VAL A 155 -22.47 8.98 11.67
N PRO A 156 -22.74 8.22 12.73
CA PRO A 156 -21.72 7.84 13.70
C PRO A 156 -20.70 6.87 13.08
N VAL A 157 -19.48 6.88 13.62
CA VAL A 157 -18.50 5.82 13.37
C VAL A 157 -18.76 4.73 14.40
N THR A 158 -19.07 3.51 13.96
CA THR A 158 -19.39 2.41 14.89
C THR A 158 -18.20 1.51 15.18
N VAL A 159 -18.25 0.73 16.27
CA VAL A 159 -17.23 -0.30 16.57
C VAL A 159 -17.11 -1.31 15.41
N LYS A 160 -18.23 -1.66 14.79
CA LYS A 160 -18.27 -2.51 13.59
C LYS A 160 -17.56 -1.88 12.40
N ASP A 161 -17.69 -0.57 12.19
CA ASP A 161 -16.97 0.13 11.12
C ASP A 161 -15.45 0.08 11.34
N LEU A 162 -14.99 0.17 12.60
CA LEU A 162 -13.57 0.00 12.93
C LEU A 162 -13.09 -1.43 12.63
N LEU A 163 -13.83 -2.46 13.07
CA LEU A 163 -13.48 -3.87 12.86
C LEU A 163 -13.37 -4.21 11.36
N LEU A 164 -14.23 -3.61 10.54
CA LEU A 164 -14.34 -3.86 9.10
C LEU A 164 -13.53 -2.89 8.25
N HIS A 165 -12.68 -2.03 8.83
CA HIS A 165 -11.90 -1.05 8.06
C HIS A 165 -12.78 -0.14 7.16
N ARG A 166 -13.94 0.27 7.66
CA ARG A 166 -14.90 1.17 6.99
C ARG A 166 -15.20 2.42 7.83
N SER A 167 -14.25 2.82 8.67
CA SER A 167 -14.38 3.92 9.63
C SER A 167 -14.67 5.28 8.99
N GLY A 168 -14.18 5.50 7.77
CA GLY A 168 -14.22 6.79 7.08
C GLY A 168 -13.12 7.77 7.52
N PHE A 169 -12.28 7.41 8.49
CA PHE A 169 -11.16 8.24 8.93
C PHE A 169 -10.14 8.48 7.81
N GLU A 170 -9.47 9.62 7.84
CA GLU A 170 -8.25 9.80 7.07
C GLU A 170 -7.18 8.78 7.52
N VAL A 171 -6.44 8.22 6.56
CA VAL A 171 -5.40 7.24 6.86
C VAL A 171 -4.37 7.82 7.82
N ARG A 172 -4.11 7.09 8.89
CA ARG A 172 -3.04 7.38 9.85
C ARG A 172 -2.26 6.09 10.13
N ASP A 173 -1.27 5.81 9.29
CA ASP A 173 -0.33 4.72 9.51
C ASP A 173 0.85 5.17 10.40
N PRO A 174 1.52 4.24 11.10
CA PRO A 174 2.77 4.54 11.78
C PRO A 174 3.80 5.18 10.83
N GLN A 175 4.37 6.30 11.24
CA GLN A 175 5.37 7.05 10.48
C GLN A 175 6.78 6.73 10.96
N VAL A 176 7.79 7.17 10.20
CA VAL A 176 9.21 7.00 10.58
C VAL A 176 9.51 7.70 11.91
N GLU A 177 8.86 8.83 12.17
CA GLU A 177 9.00 9.61 13.40
C GLU A 177 8.40 8.90 14.62
N ASP A 178 7.48 7.96 14.41
CA ASP A 178 6.92 7.14 15.49
C ASP A 178 7.89 6.01 15.88
N MET A 179 8.89 5.69 15.06
CA MET A 179 9.88 4.64 15.32
C MET A 179 11.13 5.19 16.01
N HIS A 180 11.53 4.60 17.15
CA HIS A 180 12.70 5.04 17.92
C HIS A 180 13.50 3.87 18.50
N SER A 181 14.73 4.16 18.95
CA SER A 181 15.62 3.18 19.59
C SER A 181 15.59 3.21 21.12
N ASP A 182 14.86 4.16 21.72
CA ASP A 182 14.70 4.24 23.17
C ASP A 182 13.64 3.24 23.65
N LEU A 183 14.06 2.03 24.05
CA LEU A 183 13.13 0.97 24.46
C LEU A 183 12.50 1.20 25.85
N ASP A 184 12.99 2.20 26.60
CA ASP A 184 12.46 2.56 27.93
C ASP A 184 11.39 3.66 27.85
N LEU A 185 11.25 4.33 26.69
CA LEU A 185 10.23 5.34 26.46
C LEU A 185 8.83 4.71 26.45
N PHE A 186 7.98 5.18 27.35
CA PHE A 186 6.57 4.78 27.42
C PHE A 186 5.65 5.94 27.01
N VAL A 187 4.81 5.70 26.00
CA VAL A 187 3.74 6.59 25.57
C VAL A 187 2.42 5.83 25.59
N ALA A 188 1.46 6.34 26.36
CA ALA A 188 0.13 5.75 26.50
C ALA A 188 -0.68 5.87 25.20
N MET A 189 -1.56 4.89 24.95
CA MET A 189 -2.44 4.92 23.78
C MET A 189 -3.36 6.14 23.78
N GLU A 190 -3.91 6.52 24.93
CA GLU A 190 -4.77 7.69 25.10
C GLU A 190 -4.10 8.99 24.66
N ASP A 191 -2.86 9.21 25.10
CA ASP A 191 -2.12 10.43 24.80
C ASP A 191 -1.80 10.50 23.31
N PHE A 192 -1.34 9.39 22.72
CA PHE A 192 -1.09 9.32 21.28
C PHE A 192 -2.36 9.53 20.46
N VAL A 193 -3.46 8.85 20.81
CA VAL A 193 -4.74 8.99 20.09
C VAL A 193 -5.25 10.43 20.18
N ARG A 194 -5.20 11.06 21.36
CA ARG A 194 -5.65 12.45 21.54
C ARG A 194 -4.82 13.43 20.70
N GLU A 195 -3.51 13.23 20.59
CA GLU A 195 -2.64 14.10 19.80
C GLU A 195 -2.80 13.89 18.29
N ARG A 196 -3.10 12.67 17.85
CA ARG A 196 -2.96 12.23 16.45
C ARG A 196 -4.29 11.88 15.77
N MET A 197 -5.42 12.12 16.43
CA MET A 197 -6.76 11.78 15.96
C MET A 197 -7.04 12.34 14.55
N PRO A 198 -7.25 11.49 13.53
CA PRO A 198 -7.60 11.95 12.19
C PRO A 198 -9.07 12.39 12.11
N PRO A 199 -9.41 13.33 11.20
CA PRO A 199 -10.80 13.64 10.88
C PRO A 199 -11.46 12.50 10.09
N VAL A 200 -12.79 12.45 10.11
CA VAL A 200 -13.57 11.61 9.18
C VAL A 200 -13.67 12.33 7.85
N VAL A 201 -13.15 11.73 6.78
CA VAL A 201 -13.10 12.34 5.43
C VAL A 201 -13.92 11.57 4.39
N ARG A 202 -14.54 10.46 4.79
CA ARG A 202 -15.48 9.67 3.98
C ARG A 202 -16.64 9.25 4.86
N ARG A 203 -17.82 9.06 4.27
CA ARG A 203 -19.00 8.59 5.00
C ARG A 203 -18.69 7.26 5.70
N PRO A 204 -18.81 7.18 7.05
CA PRO A 204 -18.63 5.93 7.78
C PRO A 204 -19.50 4.81 7.18
N GLY A 205 -18.88 3.65 6.99
CA GLY A 205 -19.54 2.48 6.43
C GLY A 205 -19.75 2.50 4.92
N SER A 206 -19.18 3.45 4.14
CA SER A 206 -19.33 3.42 2.67
C SER A 206 -18.29 2.53 1.99
N ALA A 207 -16.99 2.77 2.19
CA ALA A 207 -15.92 2.05 1.47
C ALA A 207 -14.96 1.31 2.41
N TYR A 208 -14.43 0.18 1.92
CA TYR A 208 -13.29 -0.48 2.56
C TYR A 208 -11.99 0.28 2.29
N MET A 209 -11.28 0.54 3.38
CA MET A 209 -9.95 1.13 3.38
C MET A 209 -9.26 0.62 4.64
N TYR A 210 -8.28 -0.26 4.48
CA TYR A 210 -7.47 -0.77 5.58
C TYR A 210 -7.04 0.38 6.50
N ASP A 211 -7.15 0.18 7.81
CA ASP A 211 -7.02 1.27 8.78
C ASP A 211 -6.36 0.77 10.06
N ASN A 212 -5.09 1.17 10.24
CA ASN A 212 -4.32 0.87 11.45
C ASN A 212 -4.83 1.66 12.66
N PHE A 213 -5.23 2.92 12.45
CA PHE A 213 -5.70 3.79 13.50
C PHE A 213 -7.05 3.32 14.05
N ALA A 214 -7.94 2.79 13.20
CA ALA A 214 -9.16 2.14 13.64
C ALA A 214 -8.90 0.99 14.63
N TYR A 215 -7.88 0.16 14.41
CA TYR A 215 -7.53 -0.91 15.34
C TYR A 215 -6.79 -0.42 16.59
N LEU A 216 -6.08 0.72 16.52
CA LEU A 216 -5.59 1.39 17.72
C LEU A 216 -6.76 1.86 18.60
N LEU A 217 -7.80 2.44 18.00
CA LEU A 217 -9.03 2.82 18.70
C LEU A 217 -9.74 1.61 19.31
N LEU A 218 -9.83 0.48 18.60
CA LEU A 218 -10.40 -0.76 19.16
C LEU A 218 -9.65 -1.23 20.41
N GLY A 219 -8.32 -1.23 20.41
CA GLY A 219 -7.58 -1.59 21.61
C GLY A 219 -7.74 -0.59 22.75
N LEU A 220 -7.89 0.70 22.45
CA LEU A 220 -8.23 1.71 23.46
C LEU A 220 -9.64 1.52 24.03
N ILE A 221 -10.61 1.10 23.19
CA ILE A 221 -11.95 0.71 23.64
C ILE A 221 -11.88 -0.49 24.58
N VAL A 222 -11.09 -1.52 24.26
CA VAL A 222 -10.86 -2.66 25.15
C VAL A 222 -10.34 -2.19 26.51
N GLN A 223 -9.34 -1.30 26.51
CA GLN A 223 -8.76 -0.75 27.73
C GLN A 223 -9.80 0.01 28.57
N ASN A 224 -10.55 0.92 27.97
CA ASN A 224 -11.55 1.73 28.67
C ASN A 224 -12.73 0.90 29.21
N VAL A 225 -13.25 -0.02 28.40
CA VAL A 225 -14.44 -0.82 28.75
C VAL A 225 -14.12 -1.90 29.78
N SER A 226 -12.92 -2.49 29.72
CA SER A 226 -12.47 -3.48 30.70
C SER A 226 -11.98 -2.84 32.00
N GLY A 227 -11.45 -1.61 31.95
CA GLY A 227 -10.75 -0.96 33.06
C GLY A 227 -9.35 -1.52 33.31
N GLN A 228 -8.79 -2.28 32.36
CA GLN A 228 -7.46 -2.88 32.44
C GLN A 228 -6.57 -2.30 31.32
N PRO A 229 -5.25 -2.16 31.54
CA PRO A 229 -4.30 -1.93 30.44
C PRO A 229 -4.47 -3.00 29.35
N TYR A 230 -4.41 -2.61 28.08
CA TYR A 230 -4.69 -3.51 26.97
C TYR A 230 -3.81 -4.77 26.98
N GLU A 231 -2.51 -4.64 27.20
CA GLU A 231 -1.56 -5.75 27.27
C GLU A 231 -1.85 -6.70 28.44
N GLN A 232 -2.40 -6.18 29.53
CA GLN A 232 -2.84 -6.98 30.67
C GLN A 232 -4.13 -7.75 30.33
N TYR A 233 -5.12 -7.09 29.71
CA TYR A 233 -6.35 -7.74 29.25
C TYR A 233 -6.01 -8.90 28.31
N MET A 234 -5.15 -8.67 27.33
CA MET A 234 -4.73 -9.69 26.36
C MET A 234 -4.05 -10.88 27.03
N ARG A 235 -3.18 -10.64 28.02
CA ARG A 235 -2.54 -11.71 28.80
C ARG A 235 -3.56 -12.56 29.55
N GLU A 236 -4.42 -11.93 30.35
CA GLU A 236 -5.34 -12.64 31.27
C GLU A 236 -6.52 -13.31 30.55
N HIS A 237 -7.02 -12.70 29.46
CA HIS A 237 -8.25 -13.14 28.81
C HIS A 237 -8.03 -13.85 27.47
N VAL A 238 -6.83 -13.79 26.90
CA VAL A 238 -6.53 -14.44 25.62
C VAL A 238 -5.32 -15.37 25.72
N PHE A 239 -4.17 -14.89 26.17
CA PHE A 239 -2.94 -15.68 26.14
C PHE A 239 -2.91 -16.78 27.20
N GLU A 240 -3.18 -16.46 28.47
CA GLU A 240 -3.19 -17.44 29.56
C GLU A 240 -4.22 -18.57 29.35
N PRO A 241 -5.49 -18.30 28.96
CA PRO A 241 -6.45 -19.36 28.65
C PRO A 241 -6.01 -20.31 27.54
N LEU A 242 -5.20 -19.82 26.59
CA LEU A 242 -4.68 -20.64 25.49
C LEU A 242 -3.32 -21.27 25.81
N GLY A 243 -2.72 -20.95 26.95
CA GLY A 243 -1.35 -21.35 27.31
C GLY A 243 -0.28 -20.71 26.42
N MET A 244 -0.54 -19.53 25.87
CA MET A 244 0.40 -18.76 25.05
C MET A 244 1.34 -17.93 25.93
N THR A 245 2.25 -18.60 26.63
CA THR A 245 3.13 -17.99 27.65
C THR A 245 4.23 -17.11 27.08
N ASP A 246 4.48 -17.20 25.78
CA ASP A 246 5.55 -16.53 25.06
C ASP A 246 4.98 -15.50 24.09
N SER A 247 3.83 -14.91 24.48
CA SER A 247 3.07 -13.92 23.72
C SER A 247 2.78 -12.66 24.52
N GLY A 248 2.91 -11.49 23.91
CA GLY A 248 2.75 -10.20 24.60
C GLY A 248 2.77 -8.99 23.67
N PHE A 249 2.66 -7.80 24.24
CA PHE A 249 2.74 -6.51 23.51
C PHE A 249 3.87 -5.60 23.97
N GLU A 250 4.60 -5.99 25.02
CA GLU A 250 5.68 -5.20 25.59
C GLU A 250 7.05 -5.75 25.17
N LEU A 251 7.81 -4.95 24.41
CA LEU A 251 9.17 -5.32 23.99
C LEU A 251 10.19 -5.04 25.10
N LYS A 252 10.22 -5.90 26.13
CA LYS A 252 11.15 -5.78 27.26
C LYS A 252 11.48 -7.16 27.85
N GLY A 253 12.54 -7.22 28.67
CA GLY A 253 12.93 -8.45 29.37
C GLY A 253 13.13 -9.64 28.43
N GLU A 254 12.56 -10.79 28.77
CA GLU A 254 12.71 -12.04 28.00
C GLU A 254 12.25 -11.92 26.54
N PHE A 255 11.24 -11.10 26.24
CA PHE A 255 10.82 -10.85 24.86
C PHE A 255 11.92 -10.18 24.03
N LEU A 256 12.65 -9.22 24.62
CA LEU A 256 13.75 -8.54 23.96
C LEU A 256 14.97 -9.46 23.81
N GLU A 257 15.26 -10.29 24.81
CA GLU A 257 16.38 -11.24 24.80
C GLU A 257 16.22 -12.35 23.75
N ARG A 258 14.97 -12.78 23.52
CA ARG A 258 14.63 -13.86 22.57
C ARG A 258 14.16 -13.36 21.20
N LEU A 259 14.13 -12.04 20.99
CA LEU A 259 13.68 -11.45 19.74
C LEU A 259 14.60 -11.83 18.59
N ALA A 260 14.04 -12.38 17.51
CA ALA A 260 14.78 -12.57 16.26
C ALA A 260 15.28 -11.22 15.73
N THR A 261 16.55 -11.16 15.34
CA THR A 261 17.11 -10.00 14.66
C THR A 261 16.36 -9.75 13.37
N ALA A 262 15.86 -8.53 13.18
CA ALA A 262 15.20 -8.11 11.96
C ALA A 262 16.24 -7.79 10.87
N TYR A 263 15.97 -8.14 9.62
CA TYR A 263 16.85 -7.86 8.48
C TYR A 263 16.10 -7.11 7.37
N ASP A 264 16.74 -6.13 6.76
CA ASP A 264 16.18 -5.44 5.60
C ASP A 264 16.17 -6.34 4.34
N ALA A 265 15.61 -5.84 3.24
CA ALA A 265 15.54 -6.59 1.98
C ALA A 265 16.93 -6.98 1.43
N ALA A 266 17.98 -6.21 1.75
CA ALA A 266 19.36 -6.49 1.38
C ALA A 266 20.07 -7.47 2.34
N GLY A 267 19.38 -7.92 3.40
CA GLY A 267 19.93 -8.84 4.40
C GLY A 267 20.83 -8.14 5.42
N GLN A 268 20.74 -6.83 5.58
CA GLN A 268 21.45 -6.10 6.63
C GLN A 268 20.66 -6.12 7.94
N PRO A 269 21.30 -6.33 9.10
CA PRO A 269 20.61 -6.36 10.37
C PRO A 269 20.07 -4.96 10.73
N ILE A 270 18.84 -4.93 11.23
CA ILE A 270 18.17 -3.76 11.75
C ILE A 270 18.28 -3.80 13.28
N PRO A 271 18.84 -2.77 13.93
CA PRO A 271 18.87 -2.69 15.39
C PRO A 271 17.47 -2.75 16.01
N PRO A 272 17.31 -3.24 17.26
CA PRO A 272 16.04 -3.21 17.96
C PRO A 272 15.41 -1.80 17.96
N TYR A 273 14.11 -1.75 17.70
CA TYR A 273 13.32 -0.53 17.64
C TYR A 273 11.98 -0.70 18.37
N ALA A 274 11.40 0.42 18.79
CA ALA A 274 10.06 0.53 19.32
C ALA A 274 9.26 1.56 18.52
N PHE A 275 7.95 1.60 18.76
CA PHE A 275 7.02 2.53 18.12
C PHE A 275 6.24 3.32 19.17
N LEU A 276 5.68 4.45 18.73
CA LEU A 276 4.67 5.21 19.45
C LEU A 276 3.26 4.89 18.88
N PRO A 277 2.24 4.68 19.73
CA PRO A 277 2.34 4.49 21.19
C PRO A 277 3.03 3.16 21.52
N THR A 278 3.49 3.00 22.76
CA THR A 278 4.29 1.83 23.16
C THR A 278 3.54 0.52 22.99
N ILE A 279 2.24 0.51 23.32
CA ILE A 279 1.35 -0.62 23.09
C ILE A 279 0.58 -0.38 21.79
N MET A 280 0.77 -1.26 20.80
CA MET A 280 0.11 -1.17 19.50
C MET A 280 -0.83 -2.36 19.26
N PRO A 281 -2.11 -2.27 19.62
CA PRO A 281 -3.11 -3.31 19.35
C PRO A 281 -3.16 -3.73 17.87
N HIS A 282 -2.90 -2.78 16.98
CA HIS A 282 -2.95 -2.98 15.53
C HIS A 282 -1.67 -3.60 14.94
N GLY A 283 -0.56 -3.74 15.68
CA GLY A 283 0.74 -4.06 15.08
C GLY A 283 1.84 -4.60 16.00
N GLY A 284 1.70 -4.49 17.32
CA GLY A 284 2.79 -4.63 18.29
C GLY A 284 2.92 -5.99 18.95
N MET A 285 2.11 -6.98 18.59
CA MET A 285 2.17 -8.29 19.21
C MET A 285 3.53 -8.97 18.95
N LEU A 286 4.02 -9.64 19.97
CA LEU A 286 5.21 -10.49 20.00
C LEU A 286 4.74 -11.91 20.32
N SER A 287 5.28 -12.92 19.64
CA SER A 287 4.91 -14.33 19.86
C SER A 287 5.95 -15.27 19.26
N THR A 288 5.84 -16.55 19.60
CA THR A 288 6.55 -17.66 18.96
C THR A 288 5.63 -18.37 17.95
N ALA A 289 6.20 -19.21 17.09
CA ALA A 289 5.40 -20.02 16.17
C ALA A 289 4.57 -21.06 16.93
N GLU A 290 5.10 -21.64 18.01
CA GLU A 290 4.35 -22.58 18.85
C GLU A 290 3.06 -21.97 19.43
N ASP A 291 3.16 -20.77 20.00
CA ASP A 291 2.02 -20.06 20.58
C ASP A 291 0.96 -19.73 19.53
N MET A 292 1.39 -19.34 18.32
CA MET A 292 0.46 -19.16 17.20
C MET A 292 -0.21 -20.47 16.79
N GLY A 293 0.47 -21.61 16.91
CA GLY A 293 -0.14 -22.94 16.78
C GLY A 293 -1.30 -23.15 17.76
N LYS A 294 -1.13 -22.75 19.03
CA LYS A 294 -2.18 -22.84 20.06
C LYS A 294 -3.39 -21.97 19.72
N PHE A 295 -3.16 -20.74 19.27
CA PHE A 295 -4.23 -19.85 18.80
C PHE A 295 -5.02 -20.47 17.64
N MET A 296 -4.33 -20.97 16.61
CA MET A 296 -4.99 -21.61 15.45
C MET A 296 -5.82 -22.83 15.86
N LEU A 297 -5.29 -23.69 16.74
CA LEU A 297 -6.03 -24.84 17.26
C LEU A 297 -7.30 -24.43 17.99
N ALA A 298 -7.23 -23.41 18.84
CA ALA A 298 -8.39 -22.90 19.56
C ALA A 298 -9.44 -22.31 18.61
N PHE A 299 -9.01 -21.47 17.67
CA PHE A 299 -9.91 -20.87 16.67
C PHE A 299 -10.61 -21.94 15.83
N LEU A 300 -9.87 -22.90 15.28
CA LEU A 300 -10.43 -23.99 14.47
C LEU A 300 -11.30 -24.98 15.27
N SER A 301 -11.25 -24.91 16.60
CA SER A 301 -12.07 -25.70 17.52
C SER A 301 -13.20 -24.87 18.16
N GLY A 302 -13.62 -23.78 17.52
CA GLY A 302 -14.73 -22.95 18.01
C GLY A 302 -14.41 -22.17 19.29
N GLY A 303 -13.15 -21.76 19.45
CA GLY A 303 -12.69 -20.88 20.54
C GLY A 303 -12.13 -21.59 21.77
N GLU A 304 -12.05 -22.92 21.76
CA GLU A 304 -11.56 -23.74 22.88
C GLU A 304 -10.20 -24.35 22.56
N ALA A 305 -9.21 -24.07 23.40
CA ALA A 305 -7.90 -24.69 23.33
C ALA A 305 -7.98 -26.18 23.70
N PRO A 306 -7.08 -27.04 23.20
CA PRO A 306 -7.01 -28.44 23.60
C PRO A 306 -6.89 -28.67 25.12
N GLY A 307 -6.36 -27.69 25.87
CA GLY A 307 -6.26 -27.70 27.34
C GLY A 307 -7.54 -27.31 28.09
N GLY A 308 -8.63 -26.97 27.39
CA GLY A 308 -9.94 -26.63 27.95
C GLY A 308 -10.18 -25.14 28.24
N GLY A 309 -9.19 -24.27 28.03
CA GLY A 309 -9.40 -22.82 28.11
C GLY A 309 -10.16 -22.30 26.89
N ARG A 310 -11.06 -21.33 27.09
CA ARG A 310 -11.94 -20.80 26.04
C ARG A 310 -11.80 -19.29 25.95
N ILE A 311 -11.58 -18.78 24.74
CA ILE A 311 -11.47 -17.34 24.47
C ILE A 311 -12.76 -16.73 23.89
N LEU A 312 -13.58 -17.51 23.20
CA LEU A 312 -14.85 -17.06 22.60
C LEU A 312 -15.86 -18.21 22.58
N SER A 313 -17.14 -17.87 22.46
CA SER A 313 -18.17 -18.85 22.07
C SER A 313 -17.94 -19.36 20.64
N PRO A 314 -18.40 -20.59 20.30
CA PRO A 314 -18.35 -21.08 18.92
C PRO A 314 -19.07 -20.15 17.94
N GLU A 315 -20.16 -19.51 18.39
CA GLU A 315 -20.91 -18.54 17.60
C GLU A 315 -20.06 -17.31 17.25
N SER A 316 -19.37 -16.70 18.23
CA SER A 316 -18.51 -15.55 17.95
C SER A 316 -17.30 -15.90 17.08
N VAL A 317 -16.73 -17.10 17.24
CA VAL A 317 -15.67 -17.57 16.33
C VAL A 317 -16.18 -17.72 14.91
N ALA A 318 -17.38 -18.26 14.73
CA ALA A 318 -18.01 -18.31 13.41
C ALA A 318 -18.23 -16.89 12.86
N GLU A 319 -18.72 -15.95 13.67
CA GLU A 319 -18.91 -14.55 13.27
C GLU A 319 -17.59 -13.85 12.88
N MET A 320 -16.44 -14.23 13.47
CA MET A 320 -15.11 -13.77 13.02
C MET A 320 -14.71 -14.30 11.65
N GLY A 321 -15.21 -15.47 11.25
CA GLY A 321 -14.90 -16.09 9.97
C GLY A 321 -15.79 -15.64 8.81
N VAL A 322 -16.81 -14.80 9.06
CA VAL A 322 -17.72 -14.33 8.00
C VAL A 322 -17.13 -13.09 7.32
N TYR A 323 -16.95 -13.17 6.00
CA TYR A 323 -16.73 -11.98 5.16
C TYR A 323 -17.98 -11.13 5.12
N ARG A 324 -17.85 -9.87 5.55
CA ARG A 324 -18.99 -8.94 5.70
C ARG A 324 -19.00 -7.81 4.68
N HIS A 325 -17.93 -7.72 3.90
CA HIS A 325 -17.80 -6.75 2.83
C HIS A 325 -17.08 -7.40 1.66
N ALA A 326 -17.58 -7.07 0.48
CA ALA A 326 -17.08 -7.45 -0.83
C ALA A 326 -17.61 -6.41 -1.82
N LEU A 327 -16.75 -5.77 -2.61
CA LEU A 327 -17.20 -5.01 -3.78
C LEU A 327 -17.78 -5.98 -4.84
N HIS A 328 -17.22 -7.19 -4.88
CA HIS A 328 -17.73 -8.30 -5.66
C HIS A 328 -17.48 -9.63 -4.91
N PRO A 329 -18.39 -10.62 -4.92
CA PRO A 329 -18.24 -11.86 -4.12
C PRO A 329 -16.96 -12.67 -4.36
N ARG A 330 -16.30 -12.52 -5.51
CA ARG A 330 -14.99 -13.15 -5.81
C ARG A 330 -13.77 -12.40 -5.25
N LEU A 331 -13.99 -11.23 -4.69
CA LEU A 331 -13.01 -10.38 -4.03
C LEU A 331 -13.57 -9.98 -2.66
N PRO A 332 -13.77 -10.94 -1.74
CA PRO A 332 -14.07 -10.58 -0.36
C PRO A 332 -12.93 -9.71 0.18
N GLU A 333 -13.19 -8.75 1.07
CA GLU A 333 -12.10 -7.93 1.65
C GLU A 333 -11.78 -8.27 3.10
N THR A 334 -12.80 -8.31 3.98
CA THR A 334 -12.54 -8.37 5.42
C THR A 334 -13.65 -9.01 6.23
N THR A 335 -13.24 -9.58 7.36
CA THR A 335 -14.08 -10.13 8.44
C THR A 335 -13.82 -9.35 9.74
N TYR A 336 -14.30 -9.84 10.88
CA TYR A 336 -13.79 -9.34 12.16
C TYR A 336 -12.42 -9.94 12.46
N GLY A 337 -11.37 -9.14 12.22
CA GLY A 337 -9.98 -9.48 12.57
C GLY A 337 -9.19 -10.21 11.49
N PHE A 338 -9.81 -10.61 10.37
CA PHE A 338 -9.13 -11.19 9.22
C PHE A 338 -9.41 -10.39 7.94
N GLU A 339 -8.61 -10.68 6.92
CA GLU A 339 -8.69 -10.09 5.60
C GLU A 339 -8.62 -11.18 4.52
N THR A 340 -8.86 -10.76 3.30
CA THR A 340 -8.80 -11.60 2.13
C THR A 340 -7.40 -12.20 1.94
N PRO A 341 -7.29 -13.48 1.55
CA PRO A 341 -6.00 -14.03 1.17
C PRO A 341 -5.50 -13.40 -0.14
N PHE A 342 -4.24 -13.70 -0.49
CA PHE A 342 -3.70 -13.32 -1.77
C PHE A 342 -4.57 -13.81 -2.93
N GLN A 343 -4.76 -12.92 -3.90
CA GLN A 343 -5.45 -13.29 -5.12
C GLN A 343 -4.56 -14.20 -5.96
N LEU A 344 -5.06 -15.40 -6.25
CA LEU A 344 -4.41 -16.34 -7.14
C LEU A 344 -4.85 -16.04 -8.59
N PRO A 345 -3.92 -16.00 -9.57
CA PRO A 345 -4.25 -15.71 -10.96
C PRO A 345 -5.41 -16.56 -11.46
N LEU A 346 -6.41 -15.91 -12.03
CA LEU A 346 -7.67 -16.47 -12.54
C LEU A 346 -8.55 -17.21 -11.52
N ALA A 347 -8.08 -17.47 -10.30
CA ALA A 347 -8.86 -18.10 -9.24
C ALA A 347 -9.55 -17.06 -8.34
N GLY A 348 -8.97 -15.87 -8.19
CA GLY A 348 -9.46 -14.86 -7.27
C GLY A 348 -8.98 -15.09 -5.83
N SER A 349 -9.74 -14.58 -4.87
CA SER A 349 -9.54 -14.85 -3.44
C SER A 349 -10.72 -15.65 -2.91
N SER A 350 -10.47 -16.78 -2.25
CA SER A 350 -11.53 -17.64 -1.72
C SER A 350 -12.09 -17.08 -0.41
N ASP A 351 -13.41 -16.97 -0.32
CA ASP A 351 -14.17 -16.64 0.89
C ASP A 351 -14.13 -17.74 1.98
N LYS A 352 -13.57 -18.90 1.65
CA LYS A 352 -13.36 -20.03 2.58
C LYS A 352 -12.03 -19.97 3.33
N VAL A 353 -11.15 -19.07 2.90
CA VAL A 353 -9.81 -18.91 3.42
C VAL A 353 -9.77 -17.59 4.17
N LEU A 354 -9.39 -17.63 5.44
CA LEU A 354 -9.15 -16.43 6.25
C LEU A 354 -7.65 -16.19 6.28
N ALA A 355 -7.23 -14.97 5.99
CA ALA A 355 -5.84 -14.58 6.12
C ALA A 355 -5.70 -13.38 7.05
N LYS A 356 -4.53 -13.27 7.67
CA LYS A 356 -4.05 -12.00 8.19
C LYS A 356 -2.56 -11.90 7.93
N LEU A 357 -2.20 -10.91 7.13
CA LEU A 357 -0.84 -10.60 6.76
C LEU A 357 -0.31 -9.51 7.68
N GLY A 358 1.01 -9.34 7.70
CA GLY A 358 1.61 -8.26 8.44
C GLY A 358 3.07 -8.08 8.13
N ASP A 359 3.48 -6.82 8.08
CA ASP A 359 4.87 -6.42 7.88
C ASP A 359 5.24 -5.34 8.89
N LEU A 360 6.45 -5.47 9.40
CA LEU A 360 7.19 -4.42 10.10
C LEU A 360 8.62 -4.41 9.53
N PRO A 361 9.43 -3.37 9.77
CA PRO A 361 10.83 -3.36 9.34
C PRO A 361 11.57 -4.65 9.74
N GLY A 362 11.94 -5.45 8.74
CA GLY A 362 12.59 -6.75 8.88
C GLY A 362 11.78 -7.87 9.54
N SER A 363 10.45 -7.82 9.45
CA SER A 363 9.58 -8.94 9.79
C SER A 363 8.40 -9.03 8.81
N SER A 364 8.16 -10.22 8.27
CA SER A 364 7.00 -10.50 7.41
C SER A 364 6.29 -11.75 7.89
N VAL A 365 4.98 -11.63 8.13
CA VAL A 365 4.16 -12.68 8.74
C VAL A 365 2.92 -12.98 7.91
N MET A 366 2.41 -14.20 8.08
CA MET A 366 1.11 -14.62 7.58
C MET A 366 0.47 -15.59 8.58
N LEU A 367 -0.76 -15.29 8.96
CA LEU A 367 -1.69 -16.21 9.59
C LEU A 367 -2.74 -16.62 8.55
N LEU A 368 -2.91 -17.92 8.34
CA LEU A 368 -3.83 -18.50 7.38
C LEU A 368 -4.71 -19.52 8.10
N LEU A 369 -6.02 -19.47 7.90
CA LEU A 369 -6.98 -20.44 8.45
C LEU A 369 -7.95 -20.87 7.35
N ILE A 370 -8.23 -22.17 7.30
CA ILE A 370 -9.23 -22.78 6.41
C ILE A 370 -10.17 -23.61 7.30
N PRO A 371 -11.21 -23.00 7.90
CA PRO A 371 -12.04 -23.66 8.91
C PRO A 371 -12.75 -24.93 8.41
N GLU A 372 -13.27 -24.92 7.19
CA GLU A 372 -13.91 -26.10 6.57
C GLU A 372 -12.94 -27.29 6.46
N GLU A 373 -11.66 -26.99 6.28
CA GLU A 373 -10.58 -27.97 6.20
C GLU A 373 -9.89 -28.19 7.54
N LYS A 374 -10.34 -27.57 8.64
CA LYS A 374 -9.69 -27.62 9.97
C LYS A 374 -8.19 -27.40 9.90
N THR A 375 -7.75 -26.51 9.02
CA THR A 375 -6.32 -26.27 8.73
C THR A 375 -5.94 -24.87 9.11
N GLY A 376 -4.74 -24.70 9.67
CA GLY A 376 -4.14 -23.40 9.92
C GLY A 376 -2.66 -23.40 9.62
N VAL A 377 -2.14 -22.28 9.15
CA VAL A 377 -0.71 -22.05 8.96
C VAL A 377 -0.34 -20.70 9.55
N PHE A 378 0.72 -20.69 10.37
CA PHE A 378 1.42 -19.47 10.73
C PHE A 378 2.83 -19.51 10.15
N PHE A 379 3.19 -18.48 9.42
CA PHE A 379 4.48 -18.27 8.78
C PHE A 379 5.05 -16.94 9.27
N VAL A 380 6.33 -16.93 9.61
CA VAL A 380 7.07 -15.69 9.89
C VAL A 380 8.50 -15.78 9.36
N ALA A 381 8.97 -14.70 8.73
CA ALA A 381 10.37 -14.50 8.38
C ALA A 381 10.91 -13.22 9.02
N ASN A 382 12.17 -13.23 9.45
CA ASN A 382 12.86 -12.04 9.98
C ASN A 382 13.55 -11.21 8.89
N LYS A 383 13.01 -11.25 7.67
CA LYS A 383 13.49 -10.48 6.53
C LYS A 383 12.30 -9.93 5.77
N SER A 384 12.35 -8.65 5.38
CA SER A 384 11.35 -8.06 4.51
C SER A 384 11.45 -8.64 3.09
N GLY A 385 10.32 -9.06 2.51
CA GLY A 385 10.27 -9.57 1.13
C GLY A 385 9.03 -10.42 0.83
N ALA A 386 8.98 -10.97 -0.39
CA ALA A 386 7.82 -11.67 -0.94
C ALA A 386 7.77 -13.19 -0.65
N LEU A 387 8.47 -13.66 0.40
CA LEU A 387 8.62 -15.10 0.65
C LEU A 387 7.29 -15.76 1.05
N ARG A 388 6.43 -15.04 1.79
CA ARG A 388 5.14 -15.56 2.25
C ARG A 388 4.15 -15.75 1.10
N GLU A 389 4.21 -14.90 0.07
CA GLU A 389 3.39 -14.98 -1.14
C GLU A 389 3.75 -16.25 -1.93
N LEU A 390 5.05 -16.49 -2.11
CA LEU A 390 5.57 -17.72 -2.73
C LEU A 390 5.15 -18.97 -1.93
N PHE A 391 5.25 -18.89 -0.60
CA PHE A 391 4.81 -19.96 0.29
C PHE A 391 3.32 -20.24 0.12
N TYR A 392 2.48 -19.20 0.15
CA TYR A 392 1.03 -19.32 0.00
C TYR A 392 0.65 -19.99 -1.32
N VAL A 393 1.22 -19.53 -2.44
CA VAL A 393 0.96 -20.12 -3.77
C VAL A 393 1.34 -21.60 -3.79
N GLY A 394 2.54 -21.94 -3.32
CA GLY A 394 3.01 -23.33 -3.28
C GLY A 394 2.14 -24.21 -2.37
N PHE A 395 1.83 -23.73 -1.17
CA PHE A 395 1.05 -24.47 -0.18
C PHE A 395 -0.38 -24.74 -0.66
N MET A 396 -1.06 -23.71 -1.20
CA MET A 396 -2.42 -23.85 -1.72
C MET A 396 -2.44 -24.77 -2.95
N ALA A 397 -1.47 -24.65 -3.87
CA ALA A 397 -1.39 -25.53 -5.03
C ALA A 397 -1.14 -27.00 -4.66
N THR A 398 -0.34 -27.27 -3.63
CA THR A 398 -0.02 -28.65 -3.20
C THR A 398 -1.16 -29.31 -2.44
N PHE A 399 -1.72 -28.64 -1.43
CA PHE A 399 -2.64 -29.27 -0.48
C PHE A 399 -4.11 -28.93 -0.74
N PHE A 400 -4.39 -27.77 -1.36
CA PHE A 400 -5.75 -27.27 -1.59
C PHE A 400 -5.96 -26.82 -3.05
N PRO A 401 -5.62 -27.64 -4.06
CA PRO A 401 -5.69 -27.23 -5.46
C PRO A 401 -7.10 -26.84 -5.92
N ALA A 402 -8.16 -27.34 -5.25
CA ALA A 402 -9.53 -26.92 -5.52
C ALA A 402 -9.80 -25.45 -5.13
N LEU A 403 -9.14 -24.94 -4.09
CA LEU A 403 -9.20 -23.53 -3.68
C LEU A 403 -8.25 -22.64 -4.50
N ALA A 404 -7.25 -23.24 -5.13
CA ALA A 404 -6.28 -22.56 -6.00
C ALA A 404 -6.62 -22.66 -7.51
N ALA A 405 -7.64 -23.44 -7.87
CA ALA A 405 -7.98 -23.70 -9.25
C ALA A 405 -8.46 -22.40 -9.95
N PRO A 406 -7.99 -22.13 -11.18
CA PRO A 406 -8.56 -21.07 -12.00
C PRO A 406 -10.08 -21.21 -12.05
N ALA A 407 -10.77 -20.11 -11.87
CA ALA A 407 -12.21 -20.09 -11.97
C ALA A 407 -12.62 -20.36 -13.42
N GLU A 408 -13.75 -21.07 -13.60
CA GLU A 408 -14.37 -21.18 -14.91
C GLU A 408 -14.81 -19.77 -15.34
N LEU A 409 -14.21 -19.30 -16.43
CA LEU A 409 -14.53 -18.00 -17.00
C LEU A 409 -15.54 -18.19 -18.13
N PRO A 410 -16.59 -17.36 -18.20
CA PRO A 410 -17.49 -17.38 -19.34
C PRO A 410 -16.74 -17.01 -20.62
N ALA A 411 -17.29 -17.45 -21.76
CA ALA A 411 -16.89 -16.92 -23.04
C ALA A 411 -17.01 -15.40 -23.01
N PHE A 412 -16.07 -14.71 -23.66
CA PHE A 412 -16.13 -13.26 -23.71
C PHE A 412 -17.33 -12.81 -24.54
N GLU A 413 -18.23 -12.06 -23.90
CA GLU A 413 -19.29 -11.33 -24.55
C GLU A 413 -19.02 -9.83 -24.34
N PRO A 414 -18.81 -9.05 -25.42
CA PRO A 414 -18.60 -7.61 -25.32
C PRO A 414 -19.76 -6.94 -24.58
N ALA A 415 -19.46 -6.19 -23.54
CA ALA A 415 -20.47 -5.38 -22.86
C ALA A 415 -20.83 -4.16 -23.69
N SER A 416 -22.01 -3.58 -23.44
CA SER A 416 -22.39 -2.37 -24.16
C SER A 416 -21.47 -1.21 -23.76
N PRO A 417 -20.99 -0.40 -24.71
CA PRO A 417 -20.20 0.78 -24.39
C PRO A 417 -20.91 1.75 -23.44
N GLU A 418 -22.25 1.80 -23.47
CA GLU A 418 -23.07 2.61 -22.57
C GLU A 418 -23.01 2.12 -21.11
N GLU A 419 -23.00 0.81 -20.88
CA GLU A 419 -22.83 0.25 -19.53
C GLU A 419 -21.41 0.49 -19.02
N LEU A 420 -20.41 0.26 -19.86
CA LEU A 420 -19.00 0.47 -19.52
C LEU A 420 -18.66 1.95 -19.30
N ALA A 421 -19.36 2.88 -19.96
CA ALA A 421 -19.15 4.31 -19.78
C ALA A 421 -19.41 4.77 -18.34
N LYS A 422 -20.25 4.05 -17.58
CA LYS A 422 -20.49 4.33 -16.15
C LYS A 422 -19.29 4.05 -15.25
N LEU A 423 -18.32 3.26 -15.76
CA LEU A 423 -17.09 2.91 -15.08
C LEU A 423 -15.90 3.73 -15.58
N ALA A 424 -16.07 4.49 -16.67
CA ALA A 424 -15.02 5.28 -17.27
C ALA A 424 -14.78 6.57 -16.47
N GLY A 425 -13.52 6.89 -16.23
CA GLY A 425 -13.16 8.03 -15.41
C GLY A 425 -11.76 7.91 -14.82
N VAL A 426 -11.43 8.86 -13.94
CA VAL A 426 -10.21 8.83 -13.14
C VAL A 426 -10.55 8.37 -11.73
N TYR A 427 -9.70 7.51 -11.17
CA TYR A 427 -9.85 6.91 -9.86
C TYR A 427 -8.66 7.29 -9.00
N ALA A 428 -8.91 7.65 -7.74
CA ALA A 428 -7.87 7.89 -6.75
C ALA A 428 -7.94 6.84 -5.64
N ASP A 429 -6.81 6.22 -5.32
CA ASP A 429 -6.71 5.27 -4.22
C ASP A 429 -7.03 5.95 -2.88
N LEU A 430 -7.86 5.29 -2.06
CA LEU A 430 -8.31 5.85 -0.79
C LEU A 430 -7.20 5.96 0.27
N ARG A 431 -6.13 5.16 0.16
CA ARG A 431 -4.99 5.17 1.10
C ARG A 431 -3.82 5.99 0.57
N ILE A 432 -3.55 5.90 -0.72
CA ILE A 432 -2.43 6.56 -1.39
C ILE A 432 -2.99 7.52 -2.42
N ARG A 433 -3.43 8.72 -2.01
CA ARG A 433 -4.22 9.64 -2.86
C ARG A 433 -3.60 9.98 -4.22
N ASN A 434 -2.27 9.96 -4.33
CA ASN A 434 -1.53 10.23 -5.57
C ASN A 434 -1.37 8.99 -6.47
N LEU A 435 -1.75 7.81 -5.99
CA LEU A 435 -1.92 6.61 -6.81
C LEU A 435 -3.28 6.72 -7.50
N VAL A 436 -3.21 7.07 -8.79
CA VAL A 436 -4.40 7.26 -9.61
C VAL A 436 -4.41 6.30 -10.79
N SER A 437 -5.61 5.98 -11.25
CA SER A 437 -5.82 5.16 -12.44
C SER A 437 -6.87 5.79 -13.33
N ARG A 438 -6.72 5.60 -14.63
CA ARG A 438 -7.68 6.05 -15.64
C ARG A 438 -8.32 4.83 -16.29
N VAL A 439 -9.64 4.85 -16.39
CA VAL A 439 -10.45 3.83 -17.02
C VAL A 439 -11.11 4.40 -18.27
N GLU A 440 -10.86 3.80 -19.42
CA GLU A 440 -11.40 4.21 -20.72
C GLU A 440 -12.18 3.05 -21.35
N VAL A 441 -13.24 3.36 -22.10
CA VAL A 441 -14.04 2.35 -22.83
C VAL A 441 -13.46 2.16 -24.22
N ASN A 442 -13.26 0.90 -24.61
CA ASN A 442 -12.81 0.54 -25.95
C ASN A 442 -14.00 0.18 -26.86
N GLU A 443 -13.84 0.35 -28.17
CA GLU A 443 -14.88 0.03 -29.17
C GLU A 443 -15.23 -1.48 -29.21
N ASP A 444 -14.33 -2.35 -28.75
CA ASP A 444 -14.51 -3.80 -28.72
C ASP A 444 -15.26 -4.31 -27.47
N GLY A 445 -15.82 -3.39 -26.66
CA GLY A 445 -16.57 -3.72 -25.44
C GLY A 445 -15.68 -4.18 -24.28
N THR A 446 -14.41 -3.74 -24.26
CA THR A 446 -13.49 -3.88 -23.12
C THR A 446 -13.21 -2.53 -22.46
N LEU A 447 -12.52 -2.53 -21.31
CA LEU A 447 -11.99 -1.32 -20.69
C LEU A 447 -10.45 -1.29 -20.82
N THR A 448 -9.88 -0.10 -20.89
CA THR A 448 -8.45 0.13 -20.69
C THR A 448 -8.25 0.77 -19.31
N LEU A 449 -7.48 0.12 -18.44
CA LEU A 449 -7.00 0.67 -17.18
C LEU A 449 -5.56 1.17 -17.36
N SER A 450 -5.26 2.39 -16.93
CA SER A 450 -3.94 2.99 -17.10
C SER A 450 -3.49 3.74 -15.84
N ASP A 451 -2.25 3.50 -15.40
CA ASP A 451 -1.61 4.18 -14.27
C ASP A 451 -0.10 4.37 -14.51
N ALA A 452 0.55 5.14 -13.64
CA ALA A 452 1.98 5.46 -13.75
C ALA A 452 2.95 4.28 -13.48
N LEU A 453 2.47 3.15 -12.94
CA LEU A 453 3.30 1.98 -12.64
C LEU A 453 3.27 0.96 -13.77
N PHE A 454 2.09 0.65 -14.28
CA PHE A 454 1.85 -0.44 -15.23
C PHE A 454 1.39 0.02 -16.61
N GLY A 455 1.12 1.32 -16.79
CA GLY A 455 0.64 1.83 -18.07
C GLY A 455 -0.70 1.22 -18.48
N PRO A 456 -1.08 1.32 -19.76
CA PRO A 456 -2.35 0.82 -20.25
C PRO A 456 -2.40 -0.71 -20.26
N ARG A 457 -3.45 -1.28 -19.66
CA ARG A 457 -3.78 -2.71 -19.66
C ARG A 457 -5.27 -2.91 -19.92
N VAL A 458 -5.61 -4.02 -20.59
CA VAL A 458 -6.99 -4.28 -21.01
C VAL A 458 -7.69 -5.10 -19.93
N LEU A 459 -8.83 -4.60 -19.48
CA LEU A 459 -9.75 -5.30 -18.59
C LEU A 459 -10.88 -5.91 -19.41
N ARG A 460 -10.99 -7.24 -19.33
CA ARG A 460 -12.05 -8.02 -19.99
C ARG A 460 -13.14 -8.36 -18.98
N GLN A 461 -14.37 -7.94 -19.24
CA GLN A 461 -15.50 -8.27 -18.36
C GLN A 461 -15.77 -9.78 -18.37
N ILE A 462 -16.04 -10.32 -17.19
CA ILE A 462 -16.37 -11.74 -16.95
C ILE A 462 -17.60 -11.92 -16.05
N GLY A 463 -18.23 -10.83 -15.64
CA GLY A 463 -19.43 -10.80 -14.81
C GLY A 463 -19.85 -9.35 -14.54
N ASP A 464 -21.00 -9.17 -13.90
CA ASP A 464 -21.44 -7.84 -13.48
C ASP A 464 -20.41 -7.22 -12.53
N GLY A 465 -19.90 -6.03 -12.90
CA GLY A 465 -18.83 -5.36 -12.17
C GLY A 465 -17.51 -6.13 -12.04
N LEU A 466 -17.28 -7.26 -12.72
CA LEU A 466 -16.07 -8.08 -12.56
C LEU A 466 -15.28 -8.22 -13.88
N PHE A 467 -13.98 -7.95 -13.80
CA PHE A 467 -13.08 -7.95 -14.94
C PHE A 467 -11.82 -8.78 -14.67
N VAL A 468 -11.23 -9.31 -15.74
CA VAL A 468 -9.87 -9.90 -15.73
C VAL A 468 -8.93 -8.92 -16.40
N ASP A 469 -7.86 -8.58 -15.71
CA ASP A 469 -6.73 -7.86 -16.25
C ASP A 469 -5.87 -8.80 -17.11
N ASN A 470 -5.67 -8.43 -18.38
CA ASN A 470 -4.95 -9.24 -19.35
C ASN A 470 -3.45 -9.40 -19.03
N LEU A 471 -2.84 -8.45 -18.34
CA LEU A 471 -1.43 -8.47 -17.98
C LEU A 471 -1.20 -9.33 -16.74
N THR A 472 -1.99 -9.08 -15.69
CA THR A 472 -1.77 -9.69 -14.37
C THR A 472 -2.51 -11.02 -14.21
N GLN A 473 -3.48 -11.30 -15.09
CA GLN A 473 -4.41 -12.43 -14.98
C GLN A 473 -5.17 -12.42 -13.65
N ARG A 474 -5.34 -11.23 -13.06
CA ARG A 474 -6.02 -10.99 -11.79
C ARG A 474 -7.38 -10.33 -12.02
N PHE A 475 -8.25 -10.47 -11.03
CA PHE A 475 -9.57 -9.84 -11.05
C PHE A 475 -9.51 -8.41 -10.54
N THR A 476 -10.23 -7.54 -11.23
CA THR A 476 -10.56 -6.17 -10.82
C THR A 476 -12.08 -6.07 -10.72
N ALA A 477 -12.60 -5.51 -9.64
CA ALA A 477 -14.03 -5.29 -9.49
C ALA A 477 -14.38 -3.80 -9.48
N PHE A 478 -15.56 -3.49 -9.99
CA PHE A 478 -16.20 -2.19 -9.88
C PHE A 478 -17.56 -2.36 -9.22
N GLY A 479 -17.92 -1.41 -8.36
CA GLY A 479 -19.22 -1.41 -7.71
C GLY A 479 -19.61 -0.01 -7.27
N THR A 480 -20.91 0.27 -7.25
CA THR A 480 -21.43 1.52 -6.71
C THR A 480 -21.86 1.28 -5.27
N ASP A 481 -21.35 2.05 -4.32
CA ASP A 481 -21.88 2.00 -2.97
C ASP A 481 -23.23 2.72 -2.92
N GLU A 482 -24.27 2.04 -2.45
CA GLU A 482 -25.63 2.58 -2.43
C GLU A 482 -25.80 3.73 -1.43
N THR A 483 -24.87 3.90 -0.48
CA THR A 483 -25.00 4.89 0.58
C THR A 483 -24.49 6.27 0.19
N ASP A 484 -23.45 6.34 -0.65
CA ASP A 484 -22.89 7.58 -1.18
C ASP A 484 -23.06 7.73 -2.71
N GLY A 485 -23.49 6.68 -3.41
CA GLY A 485 -23.68 6.67 -4.86
C GLY A 485 -22.37 6.67 -5.65
N VAL A 486 -21.23 6.47 -5.00
CA VAL A 486 -19.90 6.55 -5.59
C VAL A 486 -19.51 5.21 -6.21
N VAL A 487 -18.92 5.27 -7.41
CA VAL A 487 -18.29 4.11 -8.04
C VAL A 487 -16.91 3.91 -7.43
N TYR A 488 -16.68 2.72 -6.90
CA TYR A 488 -15.39 2.25 -6.40
C TYR A 488 -14.82 1.19 -7.33
N MET A 489 -13.49 1.12 -7.37
CA MET A 489 -12.72 0.09 -8.04
C MET A 489 -11.89 -0.65 -6.98
N ASN A 490 -11.99 -1.98 -6.95
CA ASN A 490 -11.11 -2.86 -6.20
C ASN A 490 -10.11 -3.49 -7.18
N GLU A 491 -8.88 -2.99 -7.16
CA GLU A 491 -7.72 -3.47 -7.93
C GLU A 491 -6.67 -3.96 -6.91
N PRO A 492 -6.71 -5.24 -6.51
CA PRO A 492 -5.85 -5.75 -5.43
C PRO A 492 -4.38 -5.95 -5.83
N PHE A 493 -4.05 -5.84 -7.11
CA PHE A 493 -2.67 -6.03 -7.57
C PHE A 493 -1.86 -4.77 -7.29
N LEU A 494 -2.40 -3.61 -7.64
CA LEU A 494 -1.85 -2.29 -7.44
C LEU A 494 -1.87 -1.92 -5.95
N ASN A 495 -3.01 -2.11 -5.27
CA ASN A 495 -3.10 -1.91 -3.83
C ASN A 495 -4.20 -2.79 -3.20
N PRO A 496 -3.85 -3.86 -2.47
CA PRO A 496 -4.83 -4.72 -1.81
C PRO A 496 -5.43 -4.11 -0.53
N LEU A 497 -4.96 -2.94 -0.09
CA LEU A 497 -5.32 -2.35 1.19
C LEU A 497 -6.51 -1.37 1.11
N GLY A 498 -7.12 -1.15 -0.04
CA GLY A 498 -8.28 -0.27 -0.13
C GLY A 498 -8.84 -0.21 -1.53
N TYR A 499 -9.98 0.47 -1.65
CA TYR A 499 -10.54 0.80 -2.96
C TYR A 499 -9.88 2.04 -3.55
N ALA A 500 -10.04 2.19 -4.87
CA ALA A 500 -9.91 3.46 -5.55
C ALA A 500 -11.32 4.05 -5.78
N ARG A 501 -11.49 5.33 -5.47
CA ARG A 501 -12.73 6.08 -5.66
C ARG A 501 -12.73 6.76 -7.02
N MET A 502 -13.80 6.62 -7.78
CA MET A 502 -14.00 7.44 -8.98
C MET A 502 -14.10 8.92 -8.58
N GLY A 503 -13.39 9.78 -9.31
CA GLY A 503 -13.45 11.22 -9.16
C GLY A 503 -14.85 11.77 -9.41
N ASP A 504 -15.11 12.97 -8.90
CA ASP A 504 -16.40 13.62 -9.11
C ASP A 504 -16.57 14.02 -10.58
N GLU A 505 -17.81 14.08 -11.07
CA GLU A 505 -18.07 14.59 -12.41
C GLU A 505 -17.56 16.05 -12.51
N PRO A 506 -16.67 16.35 -13.47
CA PRO A 506 -16.09 17.69 -13.55
C PRO A 506 -17.13 18.69 -14.09
N SER A 507 -17.34 19.78 -13.35
CA SER A 507 -18.25 20.87 -13.73
C SER A 507 -17.76 21.67 -14.94
N GLY A 508 -16.47 21.57 -15.26
CA GLY A 508 -15.79 22.39 -16.25
C GLY A 508 -15.54 23.82 -15.77
N TYR A 509 -14.95 24.62 -16.66
CA TYR A 509 -14.68 26.05 -16.44
C TYR A 509 -15.28 26.87 -17.58
N ALA A 510 -15.76 28.07 -17.25
CA ALA A 510 -16.46 28.94 -18.21
C ALA A 510 -15.57 29.40 -19.39
N ASP A 511 -14.25 29.36 -19.22
CA ASP A 511 -13.25 29.78 -20.20
C ASP A 511 -12.34 28.64 -20.69
N VAL A 512 -12.74 27.38 -20.47
CA VAL A 512 -12.08 26.19 -21.06
C VAL A 512 -13.05 25.55 -22.06
N ASP A 513 -12.63 25.48 -23.33
CA ASP A 513 -13.37 24.74 -24.35
C ASP A 513 -13.27 23.24 -24.06
N ALA A 514 -14.40 22.57 -23.84
CA ALA A 514 -14.44 21.12 -23.57
C ALA A 514 -13.89 20.27 -24.73
N ALA A 515 -13.85 20.82 -25.96
CA ALA A 515 -13.24 20.17 -27.12
C ALA A 515 -11.75 20.57 -27.31
N GLY A 516 -11.23 21.46 -26.47
CA GLY A 516 -9.86 21.94 -26.53
C GLY A 516 -8.83 20.86 -26.17
N ALA A 517 -7.62 20.98 -26.73
CA ALA A 517 -6.57 19.98 -26.55
C ALA A 517 -6.12 19.80 -25.08
N TYR A 518 -6.31 20.82 -24.24
CA TYR A 518 -5.97 20.75 -22.82
C TYR A 518 -7.11 20.34 -21.88
N ALA A 519 -8.35 20.33 -22.38
CA ALA A 519 -9.52 20.04 -21.56
C ALA A 519 -9.44 18.68 -20.84
N PRO A 520 -8.98 17.58 -21.47
CA PRO A 520 -8.87 16.29 -20.78
C PRO A 520 -7.98 16.34 -19.52
N TYR A 521 -6.86 17.08 -19.56
CA TYR A 521 -5.95 17.21 -18.41
C TYR A 521 -6.60 18.02 -17.28
N ILE A 522 -7.20 19.16 -17.63
CA ILE A 522 -7.82 20.06 -16.66
C ILE A 522 -9.02 19.38 -15.97
N LEU A 523 -9.89 18.73 -16.75
CA LEU A 523 -11.09 18.06 -16.25
C LEU A 523 -10.75 16.84 -15.41
N ALA A 524 -9.70 16.08 -15.76
CA ALA A 524 -9.22 14.97 -14.93
C ALA A 524 -8.71 15.46 -13.57
N LEU A 525 -7.90 16.53 -13.53
CA LEU A 525 -7.43 17.11 -12.27
C LEU A 525 -8.56 17.74 -11.45
N GLN A 526 -9.58 18.31 -12.09
CA GLN A 526 -10.80 18.76 -11.41
C GLN A 526 -11.59 17.59 -10.81
N SER A 527 -11.73 16.49 -11.56
CA SER A 527 -12.43 15.27 -11.11
C SER A 527 -11.74 14.62 -9.90
N LEU A 528 -10.40 14.66 -9.84
CA LEU A 528 -9.60 14.22 -8.70
C LEU A 528 -9.63 15.18 -7.50
N GLY A 529 -10.33 16.31 -7.58
CA GLY A 529 -10.37 17.34 -6.53
C GLY A 529 -9.05 18.12 -6.37
N LEU A 530 -8.14 18.03 -7.35
CA LEU A 530 -6.91 18.81 -7.37
C LEU A 530 -7.15 20.24 -7.84
N PHE A 531 -8.16 20.44 -8.68
CA PHE A 531 -8.70 21.76 -8.99
C PHE A 531 -10.14 21.94 -8.47
N PRO A 532 -10.57 23.17 -8.15
CA PRO A 532 -11.94 23.44 -7.68
C PRO A 532 -13.00 22.93 -8.66
N ASN A 533 -14.03 22.26 -8.13
CA ASN A 533 -15.11 21.67 -8.93
C ASN A 533 -16.46 22.37 -8.67
N GLU A 534 -16.54 23.65 -9.01
CA GLU A 534 -17.78 24.44 -8.88
C GLU A 534 -18.19 25.03 -10.25
N PRO A 535 -19.49 25.01 -10.61
CA PRO A 535 -19.96 25.58 -11.87
C PRO A 535 -19.69 27.09 -11.98
N GLY A 536 -19.28 27.53 -13.18
CA GLY A 536 -19.12 28.95 -13.51
C GLY A 536 -17.79 29.58 -13.06
N LEU A 537 -16.90 28.81 -12.45
CA LEU A 537 -15.53 29.24 -12.20
C LEU A 537 -14.77 29.49 -13.52
N ARG A 538 -13.72 30.30 -13.43
CA ARG A 538 -12.78 30.56 -14.52
C ARG A 538 -11.42 29.92 -14.20
N PHE A 539 -10.84 29.23 -15.16
CA PHE A 539 -9.52 28.60 -15.03
C PHE A 539 -8.38 29.56 -15.38
N GLU A 540 -8.61 30.45 -16.36
CA GLU A 540 -7.60 31.35 -16.94
C GLU A 540 -6.44 30.57 -17.62
N PRO A 541 -6.72 29.78 -18.68
CA PRO A 541 -5.75 28.85 -19.27
C PRO A 541 -4.42 29.52 -19.69
N ASP A 542 -4.50 30.70 -20.33
CA ASP A 542 -3.33 31.44 -20.83
C ASP A 542 -2.53 32.18 -19.74
N ARG A 543 -2.99 32.19 -18.49
CA ARG A 543 -2.30 32.94 -17.43
C ARG A 543 -0.94 32.29 -17.15
N PRO A 544 0.16 33.06 -17.10
CA PRO A 544 1.44 32.53 -16.66
C PRO A 544 1.40 32.07 -15.20
N VAL A 545 2.00 30.92 -14.94
CA VAL A 545 2.16 30.34 -13.60
C VAL A 545 3.41 30.92 -12.95
N THR A 546 3.30 31.38 -11.71
CA THR A 546 4.45 31.85 -10.94
C THR A 546 5.29 30.68 -10.42
N ARG A 547 6.56 30.92 -10.11
CA ARG A 547 7.45 29.87 -9.59
C ARG A 547 6.96 29.27 -8.28
N ALA A 548 6.36 30.06 -7.40
CA ALA A 548 5.83 29.58 -6.14
C ALA A 548 4.53 28.76 -6.31
N GLU A 549 3.63 29.16 -7.22
CA GLU A 549 2.44 28.38 -7.58
C GLU A 549 2.85 27.00 -8.13
N LEU A 550 3.78 26.96 -9.09
CA LEU A 550 4.27 25.70 -9.66
C LEU A 550 4.82 24.74 -8.60
N VAL A 551 5.62 25.25 -7.66
CA VAL A 551 6.14 24.43 -6.55
C VAL A 551 5.01 23.92 -5.66
N TYR A 552 4.06 24.78 -5.33
CA TYR A 552 2.91 24.40 -4.52
C TYR A 552 2.12 23.27 -5.19
N ASP A 553 1.80 23.41 -6.48
CA ASP A 553 1.00 22.42 -7.20
C ASP A 553 1.75 21.08 -7.39
N LEU A 554 3.05 21.12 -7.70
CA LEU A 554 3.91 19.91 -7.77
C LEU A 554 3.97 19.14 -6.44
N LEU A 555 4.05 19.84 -5.31
CA LEU A 555 4.04 19.20 -3.99
C LEU A 555 2.65 18.70 -3.63
N ARG A 556 1.59 19.45 -3.98
CA ARG A 556 0.20 19.10 -3.69
C ARG A 556 -0.22 17.81 -4.40
N ILE A 557 0.11 17.62 -5.68
CA ILE A 557 -0.22 16.37 -6.39
C ILE A 557 0.49 15.15 -5.79
N SER A 558 1.58 15.39 -5.05
CA SER A 558 2.33 14.37 -4.30
C SER A 558 1.88 14.24 -2.84
N ASN A 559 0.79 14.93 -2.44
CA ASN A 559 0.28 15.02 -1.07
C ASN A 559 1.34 15.46 -0.04
N LEU A 560 2.28 16.34 -0.45
CA LEU A 560 3.33 16.87 0.41
C LEU A 560 2.93 18.22 1.00
N GLU A 561 3.00 18.31 2.33
CA GLU A 561 2.79 19.56 3.06
C GLU A 561 4.01 20.49 3.02
N GLY A 562 3.77 21.76 3.34
CA GLY A 562 4.82 22.75 3.55
C GLY A 562 5.83 22.33 4.63
N SER A 563 7.00 22.97 4.63
CA SER A 563 7.98 22.80 5.71
C SER A 563 7.42 23.36 7.02
N GLN A 564 7.73 22.66 8.11
CA GLN A 564 7.37 23.07 9.47
C GLN A 564 8.41 24.04 10.07
N THR A 565 9.44 24.44 9.30
CA THR A 565 10.43 25.42 9.76
C THR A 565 9.91 26.85 9.67
N ASP A 566 10.35 27.68 10.61
CA ASP A 566 10.13 29.12 10.62
C ASP A 566 11.26 29.91 9.93
N THR A 567 12.35 29.23 9.60
CA THR A 567 13.53 29.80 8.95
C THR A 567 13.59 29.36 7.50
N TYR A 568 13.68 30.33 6.58
CA TYR A 568 13.67 30.09 5.14
C TYR A 568 15.05 30.23 4.50
N ALA A 569 15.32 29.39 3.50
CA ALA A 569 16.57 29.36 2.75
C ALA A 569 16.71 30.54 1.77
N PHE A 570 15.60 31.14 1.36
CA PHE A 570 15.57 32.30 0.48
C PHE A 570 14.98 33.50 1.22
N ALA A 571 15.64 34.65 1.14
CA ALA A 571 15.21 35.84 1.88
C ALA A 571 13.92 36.43 1.31
N ASP A 572 13.71 36.29 0.00
CA ASP A 572 12.61 36.89 -0.75
C ASP A 572 11.30 36.08 -0.71
N ILE A 573 11.29 34.90 -0.07
CA ILE A 573 10.05 34.16 0.20
C ILE A 573 9.47 34.47 1.58
N ALA A 574 10.20 35.20 2.44
CA ALA A 574 9.71 35.52 3.78
C ALA A 574 8.41 36.32 3.72
N GLY A 575 7.35 35.81 4.35
CA GLY A 575 6.01 36.41 4.33
C GLY A 575 5.17 36.08 3.10
N HIS A 576 5.71 35.34 2.12
CA HIS A 576 4.93 34.85 0.99
C HIS A 576 3.97 33.73 1.45
N PRO A 577 2.70 33.69 0.98
CA PRO A 577 1.73 32.67 1.41
C PRO A 577 2.18 31.22 1.17
N LEU A 578 2.97 30.99 0.12
CA LEU A 578 3.52 29.68 -0.25
C LEU A 578 4.97 29.44 0.24
N ALA A 579 5.48 30.26 1.17
CA ALA A 579 6.86 30.18 1.62
C ALA A 579 7.23 28.80 2.18
N SER A 580 6.34 28.18 2.96
CA SER A 580 6.55 26.85 3.53
C SER A 580 6.71 25.76 2.46
N TYR A 581 5.98 25.86 1.34
CA TYR A 581 6.09 24.92 0.22
C TYR A 581 7.39 25.12 -0.57
N VAL A 582 7.77 26.37 -0.84
CA VAL A 582 9.07 26.66 -1.47
C VAL A 582 10.23 26.18 -0.59
N GLN A 583 10.10 26.35 0.72
CA GLN A 583 11.07 25.84 1.69
C GLN A 583 11.14 24.31 1.68
N ARG A 584 9.99 23.63 1.62
CA ARG A 584 9.94 22.16 1.49
C ARG A 584 10.65 21.70 0.21
N ALA A 585 10.35 22.34 -0.92
CA ALA A 585 10.99 22.03 -2.20
C ALA A 585 12.51 22.25 -2.16
N TYR A 586 12.99 23.27 -1.44
CA TYR A 586 14.42 23.48 -1.23
C TYR A 586 15.05 22.37 -0.38
N GLU A 587 14.40 21.96 0.70
CA GLU A 587 14.86 20.86 1.57
C GLU A 587 14.96 19.53 0.82
N MET A 588 14.06 19.32 -0.14
CA MET A 588 14.07 18.16 -1.04
C MET A 588 15.09 18.28 -2.17
N GLY A 589 15.70 19.46 -2.36
CA GLY A 589 16.61 19.75 -3.47
C GLY A 589 15.91 19.95 -4.81
N MET A 590 14.57 20.02 -4.84
CA MET A 590 13.77 20.29 -6.04
C MET A 590 14.06 21.68 -6.61
N VAL A 591 14.19 22.68 -5.74
CA VAL A 591 14.52 24.04 -6.13
C VAL A 591 15.87 24.48 -5.58
N ILE A 592 16.59 25.22 -6.41
CA ILE A 592 17.79 25.95 -6.04
C ILE A 592 17.56 27.43 -6.30
N GLY A 593 18.08 28.28 -5.41
CA GLY A 593 18.00 29.73 -5.59
C GLY A 593 18.94 30.25 -6.67
N ASP A 594 18.95 31.55 -6.87
CA ASP A 594 19.82 32.27 -7.82
C ASP A 594 21.33 32.29 -7.46
N GLY A 595 21.73 31.54 -6.43
CA GLY A 595 23.08 31.57 -5.86
C GLY A 595 23.40 32.82 -5.02
N ARG A 596 22.43 33.74 -4.85
CA ARG A 596 22.52 34.96 -4.03
C ARG A 596 21.52 34.98 -2.88
N GLY A 597 20.80 33.87 -2.69
CA GLY A 597 19.83 33.70 -1.60
C GLY A 597 18.40 34.09 -1.98
N ASN A 598 18.06 34.17 -3.28
CA ASN A 598 16.70 34.48 -3.73
C ASN A 598 16.09 33.36 -4.58
N PHE A 599 14.76 33.25 -4.58
CA PHE A 599 13.98 32.30 -5.39
C PHE A 599 13.09 32.98 -6.46
N ALA A 600 12.72 34.24 -6.25
CA ALA A 600 11.76 35.04 -7.01
C ALA A 600 10.36 34.39 -7.11
N PRO A 601 9.61 34.29 -6.00
CA PRO A 601 8.36 33.50 -5.93
C PRO A 601 7.29 33.94 -6.94
N ASP A 602 7.08 35.25 -7.12
CA ASP A 602 6.02 35.82 -7.97
C ASP A 602 6.42 35.95 -9.46
N ARG A 603 7.65 35.59 -9.82
CA ARG A 603 8.06 35.65 -11.22
C ARG A 603 7.40 34.52 -12.00
N PRO A 604 6.84 34.77 -13.20
CA PRO A 604 6.41 33.71 -14.11
C PRO A 604 7.54 32.71 -14.39
N ALA A 605 7.23 31.42 -14.28
CA ALA A 605 8.16 30.34 -14.59
C ALA A 605 8.26 30.15 -16.11
N ALA A 606 9.47 29.94 -16.62
CA ALA A 606 9.64 29.42 -17.97
C ALA A 606 9.50 27.90 -17.98
N ARG A 607 9.09 27.31 -19.12
CA ARG A 607 8.89 25.86 -19.26
C ARG A 607 10.14 25.04 -18.93
N GLN A 608 11.31 25.51 -19.33
CA GLN A 608 12.59 24.86 -19.00
C GLN A 608 12.95 24.93 -17.51
N GLU A 609 12.43 25.93 -16.77
CA GLU A 609 12.60 25.98 -15.31
C GLU A 609 11.74 24.93 -14.62
N ALA A 610 10.49 24.76 -15.08
CA ALA A 610 9.62 23.69 -14.61
C ALA A 610 10.23 22.31 -14.84
N ALA A 611 10.77 22.07 -16.04
CA ALA A 611 11.50 20.85 -16.37
C ALA A 611 12.66 20.60 -15.39
N VAL A 612 13.45 21.64 -15.07
CA VAL A 612 14.58 21.51 -14.13
C VAL A 612 14.14 21.22 -12.69
N MET A 613 13.03 21.80 -12.23
CA MET A 613 12.49 21.49 -10.90
C MET A 613 12.13 20.00 -10.79
N ILE A 614 11.46 19.43 -11.81
CA ILE A 614 11.11 18.01 -11.86
C ILE A 614 12.37 17.14 -11.99
N TRP A 615 13.30 17.51 -12.88
CA TRP A 615 14.58 16.82 -13.08
C TRP A 615 15.39 16.69 -11.80
N ASN A 616 15.40 17.71 -10.94
CA ASN A 616 16.16 17.68 -9.69
C ASN A 616 15.74 16.54 -8.76
N ILE A 617 14.49 16.08 -8.87
CA ILE A 617 13.98 14.89 -8.18
C ILE A 617 14.28 13.63 -9.00
N TYR A 618 13.96 13.63 -10.30
CA TYR A 618 14.06 12.43 -11.15
C TYR A 618 15.50 11.95 -11.38
N ARG A 619 16.48 12.86 -11.39
CA ARG A 619 17.90 12.49 -11.53
C ARG A 619 18.45 11.68 -10.35
N LEU A 620 17.72 11.62 -9.24
CA LEU A 620 18.04 10.75 -8.11
C LEU A 620 17.66 9.29 -8.42
N MET A 621 16.78 9.06 -9.39
CA MET A 621 16.22 7.77 -9.77
C MET A 621 16.76 7.28 -11.11
N PHE A 622 16.97 8.19 -12.06
CA PHE A 622 17.36 7.86 -13.43
C PHE A 622 18.63 8.61 -13.86
N PRO A 623 19.59 7.93 -14.52
CA PRO A 623 20.81 8.56 -15.02
C PRO A 623 20.51 9.50 -16.20
N GLU A 624 21.24 10.61 -16.29
CA GLU A 624 21.09 11.62 -17.36
C GLU A 624 21.36 11.04 -18.75
N GLU A 625 22.33 10.13 -18.83
CA GLU A 625 22.76 9.48 -20.06
C GLU A 625 21.61 8.74 -20.75
N LEU A 626 20.57 8.34 -20.00
CA LEU A 626 19.38 7.70 -20.53
C LEU A 626 18.66 8.55 -21.58
N PHE A 627 18.67 9.88 -21.40
CA PHE A 627 17.92 10.82 -22.22
C PHE A 627 18.79 11.60 -23.22
N ALA A 628 20.11 11.39 -23.19
CA ALA A 628 21.09 12.19 -23.94
C ALA A 628 20.91 12.15 -25.46
N ASP A 629 20.29 11.11 -26.01
CA ASP A 629 20.11 10.93 -27.46
C ASP A 629 18.83 11.59 -28.00
N ILE A 630 17.99 12.16 -27.15
CA ILE A 630 16.73 12.79 -27.55
C ILE A 630 17.02 14.16 -28.20
N PRO A 631 16.80 14.34 -29.50
CA PRO A 631 17.14 15.59 -30.18
C PRO A 631 16.19 16.70 -29.76
N LEU A 632 16.74 17.86 -29.40
CA LEU A 632 15.98 19.07 -29.07
C LEU A 632 16.09 20.09 -30.19
N ALA A 633 15.01 20.82 -30.47
CA ALA A 633 15.07 22.01 -31.30
C ALA A 633 15.92 23.11 -30.61
N ASP A 634 16.43 24.05 -31.42
CA ASP A 634 17.22 25.17 -30.92
C ASP A 634 16.43 26.02 -29.91
N GLY A 635 17.13 26.58 -28.91
CA GLY A 635 16.57 27.55 -27.96
C GLY A 635 16.50 27.07 -26.51
N THR A 636 16.66 25.77 -26.25
CA THR A 636 16.84 25.28 -24.87
C THR A 636 18.16 25.78 -24.29
N ALA A 637 18.14 26.35 -23.09
CA ALA A 637 19.38 26.77 -22.43
C ALA A 637 20.19 25.54 -21.99
N SER A 638 21.51 25.61 -22.09
CA SER A 638 22.41 24.47 -21.79
C SER A 638 22.24 23.89 -20.38
N TRP A 639 21.92 24.73 -19.38
CA TRP A 639 21.67 24.29 -18.00
C TRP A 639 20.36 23.52 -17.83
N ALA A 640 19.46 23.56 -18.82
CA ALA A 640 18.16 22.90 -18.81
C ALA A 640 18.04 21.74 -19.81
N GLU A 641 19.03 21.53 -20.68
CA GLU A 641 18.95 20.52 -21.75
C GLU A 641 18.66 19.11 -21.21
N ALA A 642 19.38 18.69 -20.18
CA ALA A 642 19.17 17.38 -19.54
C ALA A 642 17.72 17.20 -19.07
N ALA A 643 17.19 18.23 -18.41
CA ALA A 643 15.83 18.22 -17.89
C ALA A 643 14.77 18.19 -19.01
N VAL A 644 14.95 19.01 -20.05
CA VAL A 644 14.03 19.05 -21.19
C VAL A 644 14.06 17.75 -21.99
N ARG A 645 15.23 17.13 -22.18
CA ARG A 645 15.34 15.80 -22.79
C ARG A 645 14.63 14.75 -21.97
N MET A 646 14.77 14.78 -20.63
CA MET A 646 14.02 13.88 -19.76
C MET A 646 12.51 14.08 -19.90
N MET A 647 12.03 15.32 -19.82
CA MET A 647 10.59 15.61 -19.97
C MET A 647 10.04 15.11 -21.31
N ALA A 648 10.77 15.36 -22.41
CA ALA A 648 10.42 14.87 -23.73
C ALA A 648 10.45 13.33 -23.82
N GLY A 649 11.51 12.71 -23.31
CA GLY A 649 11.70 11.26 -23.35
C GLY A 649 10.69 10.47 -22.55
N LEU A 650 10.20 11.06 -21.45
CA LEU A 650 9.19 10.49 -20.58
C LEU A 650 7.75 10.88 -20.98
N GLY A 651 7.57 11.72 -22.01
CA GLY A 651 6.24 12.21 -22.38
C GLY A 651 5.59 13.12 -21.32
N LEU A 652 6.39 13.76 -20.47
CA LEU A 652 5.92 14.66 -19.41
C LEU A 652 5.66 16.06 -19.97
N HIS A 653 4.75 16.16 -20.93
CA HIS A 653 4.40 17.43 -21.56
C HIS A 653 2.98 17.41 -22.13
N GLY A 654 2.48 18.59 -22.52
CA GLY A 654 1.20 18.73 -23.20
C GLY A 654 1.29 18.58 -24.73
N PRO A 655 0.16 18.79 -25.42
CA PRO A 655 0.01 18.65 -26.87
C PRO A 655 0.76 19.71 -27.70
N GLU A 656 1.22 20.79 -27.06
CA GLU A 656 1.97 21.87 -27.71
C GLU A 656 3.41 21.51 -28.05
N VAL A 657 3.96 20.45 -27.44
CA VAL A 657 5.28 19.92 -27.79
C VAL A 657 5.15 19.05 -29.03
N THR A 658 5.85 19.42 -30.08
CA THR A 658 5.79 18.73 -31.38
C THR A 658 7.18 18.38 -31.88
N LEU A 659 7.25 17.55 -32.92
CA LEU A 659 8.49 17.29 -33.63
C LEU A 659 8.65 18.28 -34.79
N THR A 660 9.85 18.84 -34.92
CA THR A 660 10.27 19.58 -36.12
C THR A 660 10.40 18.65 -37.33
N GLU A 661 10.51 19.19 -38.55
CA GLU A 661 10.74 18.39 -39.77
C GLU A 661 11.99 17.48 -39.68
N GLY A 662 12.99 17.89 -38.88
CA GLY A 662 14.20 17.10 -38.62
C GLY A 662 14.09 16.06 -37.51
N GLY A 663 12.89 15.87 -36.93
CA GLY A 663 12.65 14.94 -35.83
C GLY A 663 13.11 15.43 -34.46
N ALA A 664 13.57 16.68 -34.33
CA ALA A 664 13.93 17.28 -33.04
C ALA A 664 12.68 17.78 -32.30
N VAL A 665 12.66 17.61 -30.98
CA VAL A 665 11.54 18.00 -30.10
C VAL A 665 11.54 19.52 -29.89
N ASP A 666 10.46 20.19 -30.29
CA ASP A 666 10.20 21.59 -29.95
C ASP A 666 9.44 21.68 -28.62
N PHE A 667 10.20 21.82 -27.53
CA PHE A 667 9.65 21.99 -26.19
C PHE A 667 9.26 23.45 -25.88
N ARG A 668 9.53 24.41 -26.79
CA ARG A 668 9.32 25.85 -26.56
C ARG A 668 9.92 26.33 -25.23
N SER A 669 11.12 25.83 -24.89
CA SER A 669 11.78 25.92 -23.59
C SER A 669 11.81 27.29 -22.91
N GLN A 670 11.96 28.37 -23.69
CA GLN A 670 12.05 29.74 -23.16
C GLN A 670 10.68 30.42 -22.96
N ALA A 671 9.59 29.82 -23.45
CA ALA A 671 8.26 30.35 -23.24
C ALA A 671 7.87 30.29 -21.75
N LEU A 672 7.00 31.22 -21.35
CA LEU A 672 6.37 31.17 -20.02
C LEU A 672 5.44 29.96 -19.97
N LEU A 673 5.43 29.28 -18.83
CA LEU A 673 4.49 28.20 -18.55
C LEU A 673 3.12 28.78 -18.25
N THR A 674 2.12 28.38 -19.03
CA THR A 674 0.70 28.72 -18.81
C THR A 674 0.03 27.71 -17.89
N ARG A 675 -1.15 28.05 -17.34
CA ARG A 675 -1.91 27.15 -16.46
C ARG A 675 -2.37 25.88 -17.16
N GLU A 676 -2.74 25.96 -18.44
CA GLU A 676 -3.15 24.77 -19.20
C GLU A 676 -1.97 23.83 -19.48
N GLU A 677 -0.79 24.38 -19.78
CA GLU A 677 0.44 23.60 -19.93
C GLU A 677 0.87 22.97 -18.59
N GLU A 678 0.75 23.70 -17.47
CA GLU A 678 0.97 23.15 -16.13
C GLU A 678 0.00 22.00 -15.82
N ALA A 679 -1.29 22.16 -16.11
CA ALA A 679 -2.27 21.08 -15.91
C ALA A 679 -1.88 19.81 -16.68
N ALA A 680 -1.39 19.96 -17.91
CA ALA A 680 -0.84 18.82 -18.66
C ALA A 680 0.39 18.22 -17.95
N PHE A 681 1.33 19.02 -17.45
CA PHE A 681 2.50 18.49 -16.73
C PHE A 681 2.10 17.71 -15.48
N LEU A 682 1.23 18.28 -14.65
CA LEU A 682 0.74 17.66 -13.42
C LEU A 682 0.01 16.34 -13.73
N TYR A 683 -0.86 16.33 -14.74
CA TYR A 683 -1.53 15.11 -15.17
C TYR A 683 -0.53 14.04 -15.63
N GLN A 684 0.43 14.40 -16.49
CA GLN A 684 1.38 13.42 -17.02
C GLN A 684 2.27 12.84 -15.91
N LEU A 685 2.64 13.62 -14.90
CA LEU A 685 3.35 13.11 -13.72
C LEU A 685 2.57 12.03 -12.97
N MET A 686 1.24 12.06 -13.02
CA MET A 686 0.37 11.12 -12.32
C MET A 686 0.02 9.87 -13.15
N PHE A 687 0.01 9.96 -14.48
CA PHE A 687 -0.47 8.89 -15.36
C PHE A 687 0.57 8.30 -16.31
N GLN A 688 1.71 8.96 -16.57
CA GLN A 688 2.72 8.41 -17.46
C GLN A 688 3.42 7.20 -16.84
N PRO A 689 3.54 6.07 -17.56
CA PRO A 689 4.21 4.88 -17.07
C PRO A 689 5.73 5.02 -17.15
N VAL A 690 6.28 5.96 -16.37
CA VAL A 690 7.70 6.37 -16.40
C VAL A 690 8.63 5.17 -16.32
N ASN A 691 8.35 4.20 -15.44
CA ASN A 691 9.20 3.03 -15.26
C ASN A 691 9.26 2.15 -16.52
N GLN A 692 8.15 2.01 -17.25
CA GLN A 692 8.12 1.25 -18.50
C GLN A 692 8.87 1.98 -19.61
N ILE A 693 8.67 3.30 -19.71
CA ILE A 693 9.36 4.12 -20.69
C ILE A 693 10.87 4.06 -20.45
N VAL A 694 11.31 4.19 -19.20
CA VAL A 694 12.72 4.04 -18.79
C VAL A 694 13.26 2.66 -19.15
N ALA A 695 12.53 1.58 -18.85
CA ALA A 695 12.96 0.23 -19.19
C ALA A 695 13.13 0.04 -20.70
N GLN A 696 12.22 0.60 -21.51
CA GLN A 696 12.33 0.58 -22.97
C GLN A 696 13.56 1.37 -23.46
N LEU A 697 13.81 2.57 -22.94
CA LEU A 697 14.98 3.38 -23.28
C LEU A 697 16.29 2.66 -22.91
N MET A 698 16.34 2.00 -21.74
CA MET A 698 17.49 1.19 -21.32
C MET A 698 17.73 0.01 -22.26
N ALA A 699 16.67 -0.71 -22.64
CA ALA A 699 16.77 -1.83 -23.58
C ALA A 699 17.26 -1.39 -24.97
N GLN A 700 16.76 -0.26 -25.47
CA GLN A 700 17.22 0.33 -26.74
C GLN A 700 18.71 0.70 -26.69
N LYS A 701 19.18 1.29 -25.59
CA LYS A 701 20.62 1.60 -25.42
C LYS A 701 21.49 0.35 -25.33
N GLN A 702 21.03 -0.70 -24.65
CA GLN A 702 21.76 -1.97 -24.60
C GLN A 702 21.88 -2.62 -25.99
N ALA A 703 20.80 -2.58 -26.80
CA ALA A 703 20.82 -3.10 -28.16
C ALA A 703 21.71 -2.29 -29.13
N ALA A 704 21.99 -1.02 -28.82
CA ALA A 704 22.82 -0.14 -29.64
C ALA A 704 24.34 -0.32 -29.40
N VAL A 705 24.75 -1.07 -28.37
CA VAL A 705 26.16 -1.42 -28.13
C VAL A 705 26.51 -2.61 -29.05
N PRO A 706 27.41 -2.46 -30.04
CA PRO A 706 27.82 -3.60 -30.86
C PRO A 706 28.46 -4.66 -29.96
N GLU A 707 28.12 -5.95 -30.16
CA GLU A 707 28.88 -7.05 -29.55
C GLU A 707 30.36 -6.81 -29.82
N ALA A 708 31.13 -6.59 -28.76
CA ALA A 708 32.58 -6.55 -28.85
C ALA A 708 33.01 -7.95 -29.30
N GLY A 709 33.23 -8.10 -30.61
CA GLY A 709 33.67 -9.36 -31.20
C GLY A 709 34.90 -9.88 -30.47
N GLU A 710 34.81 -11.14 -30.03
CA GLU A 710 35.97 -11.94 -29.67
C GLU A 710 36.96 -11.89 -30.85
N ASN A 711 38.11 -11.25 -30.62
CA ASN A 711 39.29 -11.34 -31.47
C ASN A 711 40.51 -11.64 -30.60
#